data_AF-A0A934S2U5-F1
#
_entry.id   AF-A0A934S2U5-F1
#
_cell.length_a   1.000
_cell.length_b   1.000
_cell.length_c   1.000
_cell.angle_alpha   90.00
_cell.angle_beta   90.00
_cell.angle_gamma   90.00
#
_symmetry.space_group_name_H-M   'P 1'
#
loop_
_entity.id
_entity.type
_entity.pdbx_description
1 polymer ?
#
loop_
_entity_poly.entity_id
_entity_poly.type
_entity_poly.pdbx_seq_one_letter_code
_entity_poly.pdbx_strand_id
1 'polypeptide(L)'
;MTFHSEQVSGQVASSRNHACSATSLKKQSARFLMACLISSLGLIGFAQPVSAKPNIVLIMFDDLGVNDIGAYTFPSKENPGPPPADRASGVSGIVSPNQCLSLTPRIDSLAEDGIRMTHFYASEPVCSASRASLMTGCYSRRTQINNALGAAWTTGLNSTEVTLPELLRENGYTTAMAGKWHLGSTTDFNPRREGFQRYLGILYSNDMWPQNPYSSAWPTMYLMQDEAAVSSYTTKTGYTINGAVDTDDEQSYLLEAMTEHALDSIDLALQDSKPFFLYFSPHAPHVPVHPHPDFLTAQGKVDKVQCYLDQVAEIDYRIGQILDKLADPDGNPETDDSIVNNTLVILTSDNGPWHSRPTSGIAADVFQGAGSAYPFYGAKHTNWEGGHRVGMLARYPGVLEAGKVLDQTAANLDLMPTLVRLVGGKVPDDRDIDGVDLWPLLTQTDLSEPHDKFYFYGSGVSQAGGVLDLSTPHKYKLINSQLFALGTGFTEDFQETTDVSTSNGTLKSTLENLVSSWNLNMTPREAGNAGSVRIELEEDGVAVTEGGTASVRVKLSGSAAKTVTVSRFSGDDDLSVASGGSLTFTTANWNTWQTVTFAAAEDADDISSGATFRASGDGMHVREIFVREQDTSAPAPPVAPAGLVAKAGDSGVSLDWDTNSEDDAVSYTVYRSATEGGTGEVLATGVINSNYFDSTAVTGTTYYYFVKAVDSDSFESQISESASVLAGETPPAAPTGLVVTPDGFMMALDWNDSTDFDLATYSVYRSTSIDEVGVAIAVELTSSEYVDETAIPGVVYFYRVTATDVDGNESEALSPVVMLAGPRYGRVQSVLYHRFDGDPGDDTEDPATVLFDRSSQMNDGTPAGQATYSTDVFGDEIPRELLSNKTSFSLKRSSAQYAVVPDSDSLDFGTGSAFTIEAWVKLSTLGSSAESNRQYLVIKKSGALTDANLNYAFMINTSGSYGDSGTGRRMALLLGNGSTSSAVFSTFEVADTDWHFVAVRFDDTANKVRFTLDDQNEDITSVTQTIAANTSSLIIGAHHVASGSIGSYFDGKIDELRISRSWLEDGQLLNAPGPTGFKITEVHPTGDESSQVTLTFNSIDERTYAVYGSDDLLHFTEVATVEGVGSSTTISFDDPDAVGKSRRFYTIAEK
;
A
#
# COMPACT_ATOMS: atom_id res chain seq x y z
N MET A 1 9.46 36.09 -39.62
CA MET A 1 9.08 36.98 -40.74
C MET A 1 8.20 36.21 -41.72
N THR A 2 7.27 36.87 -42.41
CA THR A 2 6.52 36.37 -43.59
C THR A 2 6.03 34.92 -43.56
N PHE A 3 4.80 34.71 -43.07
CA PHE A 3 3.94 33.62 -43.54
C PHE A 3 3.38 33.94 -44.93
N HIS A 4 2.97 32.91 -45.68
CA HIS A 4 2.14 33.05 -46.88
C HIS A 4 0.66 32.85 -46.55
N SER A 5 -0.21 33.46 -47.35
CA SER A 5 -1.66 33.47 -47.18
C SER A 5 -2.37 33.08 -48.47
N GLU A 6 -3.39 32.23 -48.39
CA GLU A 6 -4.45 32.19 -49.39
C GLU A 6 -5.82 32.35 -48.72
N GLN A 7 -6.68 33.12 -49.37
CA GLN A 7 -8.11 33.22 -49.04
C GLN A 7 -8.93 32.50 -50.10
N VAL A 8 -10.04 31.89 -49.69
CA VAL A 8 -11.21 31.68 -50.55
C VAL A 8 -12.43 32.29 -49.83
N SER A 9 -13.37 32.87 -50.58
CA SER A 9 -14.41 33.75 -50.00
C SER A 9 -15.76 33.74 -50.74
N GLY A 10 -16.84 34.06 -50.01
CA GLY A 10 -18.19 34.29 -50.54
C GLY A 10 -19.08 33.03 -50.63
N GLN A 11 -20.42 33.11 -50.66
CA GLN A 11 -21.38 34.23 -50.56
C GLN A 11 -22.66 33.73 -49.82
N VAL A 12 -23.25 34.43 -48.84
CA VAL A 12 -24.16 35.60 -48.89
C VAL A 12 -25.55 35.36 -49.53
N ALA A 13 -26.60 35.24 -48.70
CA ALA A 13 -28.00 35.69 -48.91
C ALA A 13 -28.81 35.53 -47.58
N SER A 14 -29.20 36.58 -46.83
CA SER A 14 -30.37 37.48 -46.98
C SER A 14 -31.73 36.87 -46.56
N SER A 15 -32.69 37.54 -45.89
CA SER A 15 -32.75 38.85 -45.19
C SER A 15 -34.14 39.09 -44.52
N ARG A 16 -34.29 40.16 -43.71
CA ARG A 16 -35.54 40.82 -43.21
C ARG A 16 -36.21 40.26 -41.92
N ASN A 17 -36.83 41.05 -41.02
CA ASN A 17 -36.82 42.53 -40.85
C ASN A 17 -37.31 43.05 -39.45
N HIS A 18 -36.61 44.06 -38.94
CA HIS A 18 -37.11 45.28 -38.23
C HIS A 18 -37.69 45.28 -36.78
N ALA A 19 -37.55 46.49 -36.17
CA ALA A 19 -38.12 47.02 -34.92
C ALA A 19 -37.68 46.34 -33.59
N CYS A 20 -36.75 46.84 -32.77
CA CYS A 20 -36.32 48.19 -32.33
C CYS A 20 -37.10 48.78 -31.12
N SER A 21 -36.46 48.74 -29.94
CA SER A 21 -36.36 49.89 -29.02
C SER A 21 -35.08 49.73 -28.18
N ALA A 22 -34.53 50.83 -27.62
CA ALA A 22 -33.18 50.83 -27.03
C ALA A 22 -33.20 51.21 -25.54
N THR A 23 -32.88 50.25 -24.65
CA THR A 23 -32.78 50.49 -23.20
C THR A 23 -31.68 49.70 -22.47
N SER A 24 -30.93 48.81 -23.15
CA SER A 24 -29.90 47.94 -22.53
C SER A 24 -28.48 48.55 -22.51
N LEU A 25 -28.22 49.55 -23.36
CA LEU A 25 -26.89 50.07 -23.72
C LEU A 25 -26.13 50.88 -22.63
N LYS A 26 -26.41 50.61 -21.35
CA LYS A 26 -25.63 51.13 -20.20
C LYS A 26 -25.23 50.09 -19.14
N LYS A 27 -25.62 48.81 -19.26
CA LYS A 27 -25.22 47.75 -18.31
C LYS A 27 -24.13 46.78 -18.82
N GLN A 28 -23.88 46.69 -20.12
CA GLN A 28 -22.84 45.78 -20.65
C GLN A 28 -21.42 46.38 -20.67
N SER A 29 -21.28 47.70 -20.83
CA SER A 29 -19.98 48.39 -20.90
C SER A 29 -19.12 48.26 -19.64
N ALA A 30 -19.73 48.04 -18.48
CA ALA A 30 -19.02 47.86 -17.21
C ALA A 30 -18.40 46.46 -17.05
N ARG A 31 -19.04 45.40 -17.58
CA ARG A 31 -18.56 44.02 -17.44
C ARG A 31 -17.35 43.72 -18.32
N PHE A 32 -17.26 44.32 -19.51
CA PHE A 32 -16.11 44.11 -20.41
C PHE A 32 -14.81 44.76 -19.89
N LEU A 33 -14.90 45.93 -19.24
CA LEU A 33 -13.74 46.61 -18.66
C LEU A 33 -13.20 45.90 -17.41
N MET A 34 -14.05 45.23 -16.63
CA MET A 34 -13.62 44.48 -15.45
C MET A 34 -12.95 43.15 -15.83
N ALA A 35 -13.43 42.48 -16.89
CA ALA A 35 -12.79 41.27 -17.43
C ALA A 35 -11.33 41.53 -17.88
N CYS A 36 -11.08 42.64 -18.59
CA CYS A 36 -9.74 42.98 -19.08
C CYS A 36 -8.77 43.48 -18.00
N LEU A 37 -9.24 43.82 -16.79
CA LEU A 37 -8.40 44.27 -15.68
C LEU A 37 -7.95 43.11 -14.78
N ILE A 38 -8.79 42.08 -14.65
CA ILE A 38 -8.44 40.84 -13.93
C ILE A 38 -7.38 40.06 -14.72
N SER A 39 -7.47 40.03 -16.05
CA SER A 39 -6.48 39.41 -16.95
C SER A 39 -5.11 40.14 -17.00
N SER A 40 -4.89 41.18 -16.20
CA SER A 40 -3.63 41.95 -16.14
C SER A 40 -3.04 42.06 -14.73
N LEU A 41 -3.62 41.38 -13.73
CA LEU A 41 -3.10 41.32 -12.36
C LEU A 41 -2.86 39.89 -11.86
N GLY A 42 -3.41 38.86 -12.52
CA GLY A 42 -3.05 37.46 -12.32
C GLY A 42 -1.71 37.07 -12.98
N LEU A 43 -0.68 37.88 -12.81
CA LEU A 43 0.67 37.67 -13.37
C LEU A 43 1.80 37.92 -12.36
N ILE A 44 1.49 37.75 -11.07
CA ILE A 44 2.45 37.13 -10.16
C ILE A 44 2.28 35.63 -10.41
N GLY A 45 3.31 34.99 -10.95
CA GLY A 45 3.30 33.55 -11.14
C GLY A 45 3.44 32.87 -9.79
N PHE A 46 2.35 32.29 -9.28
CA PHE A 46 2.52 31.05 -8.53
C PHE A 46 3.23 30.08 -9.47
N ALA A 47 4.46 29.71 -9.15
CA ALA A 47 5.04 28.52 -9.75
C ALA A 47 4.04 27.38 -9.47
N GLN A 48 3.61 26.68 -10.53
CA GLN A 48 3.13 25.32 -10.31
C GLN A 48 4.29 24.61 -9.60
N PRO A 49 4.08 23.96 -8.43
CA PRO A 49 5.13 23.15 -7.85
C PRO A 49 5.57 22.18 -8.93
N VAL A 50 6.86 22.22 -9.29
CA VAL A 50 7.41 21.25 -10.24
C VAL A 50 7.21 19.91 -9.58
N SER A 51 6.38 19.04 -10.20
CA SER A 51 6.13 17.70 -9.69
C SER A 51 7.48 17.08 -9.34
N ALA A 52 7.66 16.69 -8.08
CA ALA A 52 8.91 16.14 -7.61
C ALA A 52 9.31 15.00 -8.53
N LYS A 53 10.59 14.92 -8.89
CA LYS A 53 11.05 13.80 -9.71
C LYS A 53 10.96 12.53 -8.84
N PRO A 54 10.46 11.40 -9.38
CA PRO A 54 10.31 10.19 -8.61
C PRO A 54 11.68 9.62 -8.23
N ASN A 55 11.77 9.03 -7.05
CA ASN A 55 12.80 8.04 -6.77
C ASN A 55 12.57 6.80 -7.66
N ILE A 56 13.64 6.12 -8.05
CA ILE A 56 13.59 4.95 -8.93
C ILE A 56 14.40 3.83 -8.29
N VAL A 57 13.74 2.72 -7.95
CA VAL A 57 14.38 1.49 -7.47
C VAL A 57 14.21 0.44 -8.56
N LEU A 58 15.32 0.04 -9.18
CA LEU A 58 15.35 -1.01 -10.20
C LEU A 58 16.04 -2.26 -9.64
N ILE A 59 15.25 -3.29 -9.37
CA ILE A 59 15.68 -4.60 -8.90
C ILE A 59 15.85 -5.53 -10.10
N MET A 60 17.04 -6.11 -10.29
CA MET A 60 17.26 -7.14 -11.32
C MET A 60 18.08 -8.33 -10.83
N PHE A 61 17.39 -9.46 -10.65
CA PHE A 61 17.97 -10.72 -10.20
C PHE A 61 18.82 -11.42 -11.28
N ASP A 62 19.56 -12.43 -10.84
CA ASP A 62 20.52 -13.21 -11.60
C ASP A 62 20.08 -14.69 -11.55
N ASP A 63 19.51 -15.19 -12.64
CA ASP A 63 18.92 -16.54 -12.77
C ASP A 63 17.67 -16.84 -11.91
N LEU A 64 16.94 -15.82 -11.46
CA LEU A 64 15.59 -16.00 -10.92
C LEU A 64 14.62 -16.32 -12.06
N GLY A 65 13.92 -17.46 -11.97
CA GLY A 65 12.92 -17.86 -12.94
C GLY A 65 11.56 -17.22 -12.68
N VAL A 66 10.76 -17.10 -13.73
CA VAL A 66 9.44 -16.46 -13.65
C VAL A 66 8.50 -17.19 -12.67
N ASN A 67 8.56 -18.53 -12.58
CA ASN A 67 7.75 -19.30 -11.62
C ASN A 67 8.38 -19.37 -10.22
N ASP A 68 9.51 -18.72 -9.98
CA ASP A 68 10.11 -18.62 -8.65
C ASP A 68 9.54 -17.42 -7.86
N ILE A 69 8.68 -16.61 -8.49
CA ILE A 69 7.89 -15.53 -7.89
C ILE A 69 6.42 -15.98 -7.78
N GLY A 70 5.82 -15.89 -6.59
CA GLY A 70 4.46 -16.32 -6.27
C GLY A 70 3.40 -15.70 -7.17
N ALA A 71 3.45 -14.38 -7.40
CA ALA A 71 2.59 -13.61 -8.29
C ALA A 71 2.69 -14.03 -9.77
N TYR A 72 3.68 -14.85 -10.13
CA TYR A 72 3.85 -15.47 -11.45
C TYR A 72 3.74 -17.00 -11.44
N THR A 73 3.52 -17.64 -10.28
CA THR A 73 3.43 -19.11 -10.21
C THR A 73 2.30 -19.63 -11.08
N PHE A 74 2.65 -20.60 -11.91
CA PHE A 74 1.68 -21.35 -12.69
C PHE A 74 1.69 -22.80 -12.18
N PRO A 75 0.53 -23.44 -11.97
CA PRO A 75 -0.81 -22.88 -12.13
C PRO A 75 -1.27 -22.01 -10.96
N SER A 76 -2.08 -20.98 -11.24
CA SER A 76 -2.89 -20.36 -10.18
C SER A 76 -3.86 -21.39 -9.56
N LYS A 77 -4.46 -21.07 -8.40
CA LYS A 77 -5.51 -21.91 -7.77
C LYS A 77 -6.67 -22.26 -8.72
N GLU A 78 -6.88 -21.44 -9.75
CA GLU A 78 -8.06 -21.45 -10.61
C GLU A 78 -7.83 -22.13 -11.97
N ASN A 79 -6.57 -22.25 -12.43
CA ASN A 79 -6.28 -22.78 -13.76
C ASN A 79 -5.06 -23.74 -13.76
N PRO A 80 -5.25 -25.06 -13.52
CA PRO A 80 -4.19 -26.04 -13.22
C PRO A 80 -3.14 -26.29 -14.34
N GLY A 81 -3.37 -25.76 -15.54
CA GLY A 81 -2.44 -25.88 -16.67
C GLY A 81 -2.27 -27.32 -17.22
N PRO A 82 -1.64 -27.47 -18.40
CA PRO A 82 -1.08 -28.75 -18.80
C PRO A 82 0.23 -29.00 -18.02
N PRO A 83 0.45 -30.20 -17.43
CA PRO A 83 1.74 -30.54 -16.85
C PRO A 83 2.86 -30.42 -17.90
N PRO A 84 4.12 -30.13 -17.52
CA PRO A 84 5.17 -29.81 -18.48
C PRO A 84 5.31 -30.90 -19.54
N ALA A 85 5.19 -30.52 -20.82
CA ALA A 85 5.30 -31.47 -21.91
C ALA A 85 6.74 -31.97 -22.01
N ASP A 86 6.98 -33.21 -21.57
CA ASP A 86 8.29 -33.87 -21.65
C ASP A 86 8.83 -33.89 -23.09
N ARG A 87 9.72 -32.95 -23.38
CA ARG A 87 10.73 -33.03 -24.41
C ARG A 87 12.11 -32.98 -23.79
N ALA A 88 12.43 -34.06 -23.08
CA ALA A 88 13.76 -34.44 -22.59
C ALA A 88 14.27 -33.71 -21.33
N SER A 89 13.42 -33.57 -20.30
CA SER A 89 13.84 -33.28 -18.93
C SER A 89 13.48 -34.42 -17.98
N GLY A 90 14.08 -35.60 -18.19
CA GLY A 90 14.12 -36.70 -17.21
C GLY A 90 15.02 -36.39 -16.00
N VAL A 91 14.92 -35.17 -15.48
CA VAL A 91 15.78 -34.56 -14.47
C VAL A 91 15.01 -34.50 -13.16
N SER A 92 15.48 -35.24 -12.16
CA SER A 92 15.07 -35.03 -10.77
C SER A 92 15.83 -33.81 -10.23
N GLY A 93 15.12 -32.84 -9.64
CA GLY A 93 15.73 -31.67 -8.97
C GLY A 93 15.36 -30.29 -9.54
N ILE A 94 14.17 -30.12 -10.14
CA ILE A 94 13.63 -28.81 -10.54
C ILE A 94 12.59 -28.38 -9.49
N VAL A 95 12.53 -27.09 -9.13
CA VAL A 95 11.42 -26.55 -8.32
C VAL A 95 10.09 -26.83 -9.01
N SER A 96 9.20 -27.51 -8.30
CA SER A 96 7.88 -27.85 -8.81
C SER A 96 6.98 -26.61 -8.89
N PRO A 97 5.98 -26.59 -9.78
CA PRO A 97 4.89 -25.62 -9.77
C PRO A 97 4.43 -25.26 -8.35
N ASN A 98 4.31 -23.96 -8.09
CA ASN A 98 3.78 -23.35 -6.87
C ASN A 98 4.57 -23.54 -5.56
N GLN A 99 5.81 -24.08 -5.56
CA GLN A 99 6.58 -24.16 -4.30
C GLN A 99 7.00 -22.78 -3.74
N CYS A 100 7.12 -21.75 -4.58
CA CYS A 100 7.48 -20.39 -4.16
C CYS A 100 6.29 -19.51 -3.74
N LEU A 101 5.04 -19.96 -3.92
CA LEU A 101 3.82 -19.17 -3.68
C LEU A 101 3.66 -18.68 -2.21
N SER A 102 4.39 -19.26 -1.26
CA SER A 102 4.43 -18.81 0.14
C SER A 102 5.83 -18.36 0.58
N LEU A 103 6.73 -18.08 -0.37
CA LEU A 103 8.12 -17.66 -0.11
C LEU A 103 8.41 -16.23 -0.59
N THR A 104 7.52 -15.61 -1.38
CA THR A 104 7.71 -14.29 -1.98
C THR A 104 6.69 -13.20 -1.60
N PRO A 105 6.07 -13.17 -0.41
CA PRO A 105 4.99 -12.21 -0.11
C PRO A 105 5.38 -10.73 -0.18
N ARG A 106 6.65 -10.34 0.01
CA ARG A 106 7.08 -8.92 -0.15
C ARG A 106 7.28 -8.54 -1.62
N ILE A 107 7.68 -9.50 -2.46
CA ILE A 107 7.76 -9.33 -3.93
C ILE A 107 6.35 -9.37 -4.55
N ASP A 108 5.50 -10.27 -4.07
CA ASP A 108 4.16 -10.50 -4.62
C ASP A 108 3.25 -9.28 -4.37
N SER A 109 3.43 -8.55 -3.27
CA SER A 109 2.73 -7.28 -3.04
C SER A 109 3.06 -6.18 -4.08
N LEU A 110 4.16 -6.28 -4.83
CA LEU A 110 4.45 -5.37 -5.95
C LEU A 110 3.57 -5.65 -7.19
N ALA A 111 2.92 -6.82 -7.25
CA ALA A 111 1.88 -7.13 -8.23
C ALA A 111 0.50 -6.67 -7.73
N GLU A 112 0.22 -6.86 -6.44
CA GLU A 112 -1.03 -6.43 -5.78
C GLU A 112 -1.16 -4.90 -5.80
N ASP A 113 -0.13 -4.18 -5.34
CA ASP A 113 -0.07 -2.71 -5.31
C ASP A 113 0.15 -2.05 -6.70
N GLY A 114 0.31 -2.83 -7.77
CA GLY A 114 0.89 -2.32 -9.02
C GLY A 114 0.58 -3.14 -10.28
N ILE A 115 1.60 -3.28 -11.13
CA ILE A 115 1.48 -3.83 -12.49
C ILE A 115 2.35 -5.08 -12.65
N ARG A 116 1.74 -6.16 -13.13
CA ARG A 116 2.36 -7.45 -13.49
C ARG A 116 2.38 -7.64 -15.01
N MET A 117 3.55 -7.56 -15.64
CA MET A 117 3.70 -7.83 -17.09
C MET A 117 3.92 -9.33 -17.35
N THR A 118 3.03 -9.96 -18.11
CA THR A 118 3.07 -11.41 -18.41
C THR A 118 3.96 -11.76 -19.62
N HIS A 119 4.29 -10.78 -20.46
CA HIS A 119 5.04 -10.92 -21.70
C HIS A 119 6.32 -10.06 -21.70
N PHE A 120 6.98 -9.95 -20.55
CA PHE A 120 8.27 -9.26 -20.44
C PHE A 120 9.45 -10.20 -20.75
N TYR A 121 10.49 -9.66 -21.39
CA TYR A 121 11.65 -10.43 -21.82
C TYR A 121 12.98 -9.79 -21.40
N ALA A 122 13.91 -10.60 -20.91
CA ALA A 122 15.32 -10.34 -21.08
C ALA A 122 15.65 -10.37 -22.59
N SER A 123 16.28 -9.31 -23.10
CA SER A 123 16.72 -9.23 -24.51
C SER A 123 17.64 -10.37 -24.93
N GLU A 124 18.35 -10.94 -23.95
CA GLU A 124 19.43 -11.91 -24.11
C GLU A 124 19.30 -12.99 -23.04
N PRO A 125 19.51 -14.29 -23.37
CA PRO A 125 19.30 -15.37 -22.42
C PRO A 125 20.56 -15.61 -21.56
N VAL A 126 21.32 -14.55 -21.26
CA VAL A 126 22.57 -14.61 -20.49
C VAL A 126 22.97 -13.25 -19.90
N CYS A 127 23.11 -13.22 -18.57
CA CYS A 127 23.51 -12.12 -17.69
C CYS A 127 24.24 -10.92 -18.33
N SER A 128 25.55 -10.98 -18.63
CA SER A 128 26.30 -9.81 -19.15
C SER A 128 25.69 -9.19 -20.41
N ALA A 129 25.12 -10.02 -21.30
CA ALA A 129 24.53 -9.53 -22.54
C ALA A 129 23.23 -8.76 -22.26
N SER A 130 22.41 -9.31 -21.37
CA SER A 130 21.15 -8.70 -20.92
C SER A 130 21.37 -7.43 -20.07
N ARG A 131 22.36 -7.45 -19.18
CA ARG A 131 22.80 -6.28 -18.39
C ARG A 131 23.31 -5.16 -19.30
N ALA A 132 24.04 -5.48 -20.38
CA ALA A 132 24.48 -4.48 -21.35
C ALA A 132 23.29 -3.87 -22.11
N SER A 133 22.29 -4.69 -22.43
CA SER A 133 21.05 -4.25 -23.05
C SER A 133 20.21 -3.33 -22.17
N LEU A 134 20.03 -3.68 -20.90
CA LEU A 134 19.36 -2.81 -19.92
C LEU A 134 20.06 -1.45 -19.82
N MET A 135 21.38 -1.45 -19.64
CA MET A 135 22.13 -0.20 -19.42
C MET A 135 22.12 0.72 -20.63
N THR A 136 22.12 0.19 -21.86
CA THR A 136 22.27 1.00 -23.09
C THR A 136 20.99 1.16 -23.92
N GLY A 137 19.90 0.45 -23.57
CA GLY A 137 18.66 0.38 -24.37
C GLY A 137 18.85 -0.21 -25.77
N CYS A 138 19.85 -1.07 -25.96
CA CYS A 138 20.24 -1.67 -27.23
C CYS A 138 20.26 -3.20 -27.14
N TYR A 139 20.08 -3.91 -28.25
CA TYR A 139 20.51 -5.31 -28.31
C TYR A 139 22.03 -5.40 -28.12
N SER A 140 22.50 -6.39 -27.35
CA SER A 140 23.91 -6.46 -26.93
C SER A 140 24.90 -6.64 -28.10
N ARG A 141 24.40 -6.98 -29.29
CA ARG A 141 25.20 -7.04 -30.53
C ARG A 141 25.67 -5.66 -30.98
N ARG A 142 25.00 -4.59 -30.56
CA ARG A 142 25.47 -3.20 -30.73
C ARG A 142 26.65 -2.88 -29.83
N THR A 143 26.66 -3.37 -28.59
CA THR A 143 27.75 -3.17 -27.61
C THR A 143 28.85 -4.24 -27.68
N GLN A 144 28.69 -5.24 -28.56
CA GLN A 144 29.49 -6.47 -28.67
C GLN A 144 29.56 -7.36 -27.42
N ILE A 145 28.75 -7.11 -26.37
CA ILE A 145 28.65 -7.97 -25.17
C ILE A 145 27.75 -9.17 -25.47
N ASN A 146 28.22 -10.07 -26.34
CA ASN A 146 27.41 -11.15 -26.93
C ASN A 146 27.22 -12.37 -26.01
N ASN A 147 27.81 -12.38 -24.81
CA ASN A 147 27.77 -13.50 -23.86
C ASN A 147 28.17 -13.04 -22.44
N ALA A 148 28.00 -13.92 -21.43
CA ALA A 148 28.64 -13.78 -20.13
C ALA A 148 30.15 -13.52 -20.26
N LEU A 149 30.63 -12.43 -19.67
CA LEU A 149 32.05 -12.08 -19.65
C LEU A 149 32.80 -12.95 -18.63
N GLY A 150 33.95 -13.52 -19.00
CA GLY A 150 34.78 -14.30 -18.08
C GLY A 150 35.62 -13.41 -17.15
N ALA A 151 35.78 -13.78 -15.88
CA ALA A 151 36.55 -13.01 -14.89
C ALA A 151 37.99 -12.66 -15.31
N ALA A 152 38.63 -13.49 -16.13
CA ALA A 152 39.98 -13.27 -16.66
C ALA A 152 40.03 -12.54 -18.02
N TRP A 153 38.92 -12.00 -18.53
CA TRP A 153 38.87 -11.31 -19.82
C TRP A 153 39.29 -9.85 -19.69
N THR A 154 39.91 -9.29 -20.73
CA THR A 154 40.22 -7.86 -20.79
C THR A 154 39.09 -7.03 -21.40
N THR A 155 37.99 -7.64 -21.83
CA THR A 155 36.89 -6.96 -22.52
C THR A 155 35.71 -6.66 -21.60
N GLY A 156 35.08 -5.52 -21.82
CA GLY A 156 33.89 -5.06 -21.10
C GLY A 156 33.05 -4.12 -21.96
N LEU A 157 32.05 -3.46 -21.35
CA LEU A 157 31.30 -2.37 -21.97
C LEU A 157 32.29 -1.30 -22.48
N ASN A 158 31.99 -0.69 -23.62
CA ASN A 158 32.85 0.37 -24.12
C ASN A 158 32.45 1.69 -23.48
N SER A 159 33.45 2.44 -23.00
CA SER A 159 33.35 3.78 -22.44
C SER A 159 32.92 4.87 -23.44
N THR A 160 32.37 4.48 -24.58
CA THR A 160 31.72 5.34 -25.58
C THR A 160 30.24 4.98 -25.77
N GLU A 161 29.77 3.91 -25.11
CA GLU A 161 28.36 3.74 -24.83
C GLU A 161 27.86 4.87 -23.91
N VAL A 162 26.55 4.99 -23.76
CA VAL A 162 25.92 5.93 -22.82
C VAL A 162 24.88 5.13 -22.06
N THR A 163 24.90 5.24 -20.74
CA THR A 163 24.19 4.33 -19.85
C THR A 163 23.03 5.01 -19.11
N LEU A 164 22.02 4.23 -18.74
CA LEU A 164 20.89 4.65 -17.90
C LEU A 164 21.31 5.50 -16.67
N PRO A 165 22.24 5.06 -15.79
CA PRO A 165 22.69 5.87 -14.65
C PRO A 165 23.33 7.21 -15.06
N GLU A 166 24.09 7.28 -16.17
CA GLU A 166 24.59 8.58 -16.67
C GLU A 166 23.43 9.49 -17.08
N LEU A 167 22.43 8.97 -17.80
CA LEU A 167 21.28 9.74 -18.29
C LEU A 167 20.31 10.15 -17.17
N LEU A 168 20.19 9.37 -16.09
CA LEU A 168 19.46 9.78 -14.89
C LEU A 168 20.25 10.85 -14.11
N ARG A 169 21.58 10.72 -14.03
CA ARG A 169 22.44 11.74 -13.40
C ARG A 169 22.51 13.05 -14.20
N GLU A 170 22.37 13.00 -15.52
CA GLU A 170 22.07 14.17 -16.38
C GLU A 170 20.80 14.91 -15.97
N ASN A 171 19.89 14.23 -15.27
CA ASN A 171 18.61 14.74 -14.83
C ASN A 171 18.53 15.04 -13.32
N GLY A 172 19.68 15.09 -12.63
CA GLY A 172 19.81 15.50 -11.23
C GLY A 172 19.79 14.37 -10.20
N TYR A 173 19.84 13.11 -10.64
CA TYR A 173 19.70 11.97 -9.74
C TYR A 173 20.97 11.64 -8.94
N THR A 174 20.76 11.23 -7.68
CA THR A 174 21.76 10.49 -6.90
C THR A 174 21.77 9.03 -7.36
N THR A 175 22.90 8.49 -7.82
CA THR A 175 22.95 7.17 -8.48
C THR A 175 23.73 6.14 -7.67
N ALA A 176 23.09 5.05 -7.26
CA ALA A 176 23.69 3.98 -6.46
C ALA A 176 23.48 2.60 -7.10
N MET A 177 24.49 1.72 -6.97
CA MET A 177 24.40 0.32 -7.36
C MET A 177 24.76 -0.60 -6.20
N ALA A 178 23.99 -1.66 -6.00
CA ALA A 178 24.40 -2.78 -5.17
C ALA A 178 24.32 -4.10 -5.95
N GLY A 179 25.41 -4.88 -5.93
CA GLY A 179 25.44 -6.26 -6.44
C GLY A 179 26.33 -6.53 -7.66
N LYS A 180 25.87 -7.40 -8.55
CA LYS A 180 26.63 -7.98 -9.67
C LYS A 180 26.63 -7.05 -10.89
N TRP A 181 27.77 -6.47 -11.23
CA TRP A 181 27.91 -5.64 -12.43
C TRP A 181 27.98 -6.47 -13.71
N HIS A 182 28.99 -7.33 -13.81
CA HIS A 182 29.23 -8.27 -14.90
C HIS A 182 29.36 -7.67 -16.31
N LEU A 183 29.61 -6.36 -16.44
CA LEU A 183 29.95 -5.68 -17.70
C LEU A 183 31.44 -5.40 -17.90
N GLY A 184 32.30 -5.92 -17.02
CA GLY A 184 33.75 -5.99 -17.20
C GLY A 184 34.42 -6.36 -15.89
N SER A 185 35.41 -7.26 -15.91
CA SER A 185 35.95 -7.89 -14.69
C SER A 185 37.07 -7.12 -14.01
N THR A 186 37.48 -5.98 -14.55
CA THR A 186 38.58 -5.15 -14.03
C THR A 186 38.05 -3.75 -13.68
N THR A 187 38.76 -3.04 -12.79
CA THR A 187 38.41 -1.66 -12.37
C THR A 187 38.34 -0.67 -13.54
N ASP A 188 38.94 -1.03 -14.67
CA ASP A 188 38.80 -0.39 -15.97
C ASP A 188 37.33 -0.10 -16.37
N PHE A 189 36.41 -1.00 -16.03
CA PHE A 189 34.98 -1.00 -16.38
C PHE A 189 34.05 -0.91 -15.15
N ASN A 190 34.51 -0.28 -14.07
CA ASN A 190 33.78 -0.22 -12.80
C ASN A 190 32.47 0.59 -12.91
N PRO A 191 31.36 0.21 -12.23
CA PRO A 191 30.10 0.98 -12.21
C PRO A 191 30.24 2.48 -11.92
N ARG A 192 31.24 2.87 -11.11
CA ARG A 192 31.51 4.28 -10.77
C ARG A 192 31.94 5.16 -11.95
N ARG A 193 32.29 4.52 -13.06
CA ARG A 193 32.66 5.16 -14.33
C ARG A 193 31.43 5.25 -15.21
N GLU A 194 30.71 4.15 -15.32
CA GLU A 194 29.46 3.99 -16.06
C GLU A 194 28.26 4.55 -15.23
N GLY A 195 28.35 5.84 -14.85
CA GLY A 195 27.26 6.67 -14.31
C GLY A 195 26.98 6.62 -12.79
N PHE A 196 27.38 5.57 -12.07
CA PHE A 196 27.04 5.44 -10.63
C PHE A 196 27.93 6.31 -9.73
N GLN A 197 27.34 6.92 -8.69
CA GLN A 197 28.03 7.69 -7.65
C GLN A 197 28.40 6.86 -6.41
N ARG A 198 27.72 5.73 -6.19
CA ARG A 198 28.03 4.74 -5.14
C ARG A 198 27.94 3.33 -5.68
N TYR A 199 28.83 2.45 -5.22
CA TYR A 199 28.79 1.02 -5.58
C TYR A 199 29.30 0.12 -4.45
N LEU A 200 28.59 -0.98 -4.18
CA LEU A 200 29.13 -2.14 -3.47
C LEU A 200 28.72 -3.44 -4.19
N GLY A 201 29.68 -4.33 -4.47
CA GLY A 201 29.36 -5.64 -5.04
C GLY A 201 30.49 -6.31 -5.82
N ILE A 202 30.12 -7.15 -6.80
CA ILE A 202 31.05 -8.00 -7.55
C ILE A 202 31.07 -7.65 -9.04
N LEU A 203 32.27 -7.47 -9.62
CA LEU A 203 32.43 -7.05 -11.02
C LEU A 203 32.03 -8.14 -12.03
N TYR A 204 31.88 -9.39 -11.59
CA TYR A 204 31.56 -10.55 -12.41
C TYR A 204 30.80 -11.60 -11.60
N SER A 205 30.42 -12.69 -12.25
CA SER A 205 29.59 -13.77 -11.68
C SER A 205 30.25 -14.50 -10.52
N ASN A 206 29.44 -14.86 -9.50
CA ASN A 206 29.88 -15.52 -8.26
C ASN A 206 30.38 -16.96 -8.46
N ASP A 207 30.09 -17.59 -9.60
CA ASP A 207 30.70 -18.86 -10.01
C ASP A 207 32.14 -18.72 -10.53
N MET A 208 32.63 -17.52 -10.85
CA MET A 208 33.95 -17.32 -11.44
C MET A 208 35.04 -17.07 -10.38
N TRP A 209 35.08 -17.96 -9.38
CA TRP A 209 35.92 -17.90 -8.18
C TRP A 209 36.84 -19.14 -8.04
N PRO A 210 37.94 -19.08 -7.26
CA PRO A 210 38.95 -20.15 -7.20
C PRO A 210 38.45 -21.52 -6.71
N GLN A 211 37.35 -21.53 -5.96
CA GLN A 211 36.73 -22.69 -5.30
C GLN A 211 35.73 -23.39 -6.24
N ASN A 212 35.46 -22.84 -7.42
CA ASN A 212 34.59 -23.46 -8.42
C ASN A 212 35.07 -24.89 -8.78
N PRO A 213 34.24 -25.94 -8.62
CA PRO A 213 34.67 -27.32 -8.75
C PRO A 213 34.92 -27.77 -10.20
N TYR A 214 34.62 -26.93 -11.20
CA TYR A 214 35.01 -27.15 -12.60
C TYR A 214 36.36 -26.51 -12.96
N SER A 215 36.77 -25.43 -12.27
CA SER A 215 37.91 -24.61 -12.68
C SER A 215 38.53 -23.82 -11.52
N SER A 216 39.55 -24.38 -10.89
CA SER A 216 40.45 -23.67 -9.96
C SER A 216 41.45 -22.73 -10.68
N ALA A 217 41.10 -22.23 -11.86
CA ALA A 217 41.90 -21.33 -12.69
C ALA A 217 41.27 -19.94 -12.83
N TRP A 218 40.13 -19.71 -12.18
CA TRP A 218 39.55 -18.37 -12.02
C TRP A 218 40.38 -17.53 -11.02
N PRO A 219 40.40 -16.20 -11.17
CA PRO A 219 40.99 -15.29 -10.19
C PRO A 219 40.17 -15.25 -8.89
N THR A 220 40.79 -14.84 -7.78
CA THR A 220 40.07 -14.45 -6.56
C THR A 220 39.03 -13.40 -6.88
N MET A 221 37.78 -13.64 -6.45
CA MET A 221 36.71 -12.65 -6.51
C MET A 221 36.86 -11.67 -5.36
N TYR A 222 36.60 -10.39 -5.62
CA TYR A 222 36.68 -9.33 -4.61
C TYR A 222 35.33 -8.63 -4.47
N LEU A 223 34.95 -8.35 -3.22
CA LEU A 223 33.92 -7.38 -2.90
C LEU A 223 34.52 -5.98 -3.14
N MET A 224 33.97 -5.29 -4.14
CA MET A 224 34.34 -3.93 -4.48
C MET A 224 33.47 -2.95 -3.71
N GLN A 225 34.08 -1.87 -3.23
CA GLN A 225 33.40 -0.64 -2.83
C GLN A 225 33.95 0.50 -3.68
N ASP A 226 33.06 1.18 -4.39
CA ASP A 226 33.40 2.15 -5.42
C ASP A 226 34.45 1.58 -6.41
N GLU A 227 35.54 2.29 -6.70
CA GLU A 227 36.57 1.80 -7.64
C GLU A 227 37.54 0.73 -7.06
N ALA A 228 37.47 0.42 -5.75
CA ALA A 228 38.49 -0.39 -5.06
C ALA A 228 37.92 -1.69 -4.45
N ALA A 229 38.77 -2.72 -4.31
CA ALA A 229 38.44 -3.87 -3.46
C ALA A 229 38.53 -3.45 -1.98
N VAL A 230 37.55 -3.82 -1.16
CA VAL A 230 37.62 -3.54 0.28
C VAL A 230 38.71 -4.39 0.94
N SER A 231 39.30 -3.91 2.04
CA SER A 231 40.16 -4.77 2.88
C SER A 231 39.34 -5.72 3.76
N SER A 232 38.12 -5.31 4.12
CA SER A 232 37.13 -6.08 4.86
C SER A 232 35.79 -5.34 4.85
N TYR A 233 34.67 -6.07 4.80
CA TYR A 233 33.33 -5.54 5.07
C TYR A 233 32.73 -6.33 6.23
N THR A 234 32.06 -5.67 7.19
CA THR A 234 31.38 -6.36 8.30
C THR A 234 29.90 -6.02 8.28
N THR A 235 29.05 -7.05 8.20
CA THR A 235 27.59 -6.92 8.14
C THR A 235 26.98 -6.51 9.47
N LYS A 236 25.70 -6.10 9.47
CA LYS A 236 24.92 -5.79 10.68
C LYS A 236 24.61 -7.06 11.50
N THR A 237 24.58 -8.26 10.90
CA THR A 237 24.66 -9.56 11.63
C THR A 237 26.03 -9.84 12.27
N GLY A 238 27.08 -9.10 11.90
CA GLY A 238 28.41 -9.16 12.52
C GLY A 238 29.41 -10.12 11.86
N TYR A 239 29.16 -10.58 10.63
CA TYR A 239 30.11 -11.39 9.86
C TYR A 239 31.08 -10.50 9.07
N THR A 240 32.37 -10.85 9.05
CA THR A 240 33.39 -10.10 8.30
C THR A 240 33.84 -10.83 7.04
N ILE A 241 33.46 -10.30 5.86
CA ILE A 241 33.99 -10.69 4.55
C ILE A 241 35.39 -10.06 4.39
N ASN A 242 36.41 -10.84 4.02
CA ASN A 242 37.82 -10.42 4.09
C ASN A 242 38.30 -9.73 2.79
N GLY A 243 37.41 -9.00 2.13
CA GLY A 243 37.66 -8.30 0.85
C GLY A 243 37.70 -9.24 -0.35
N ALA A 244 38.47 -10.32 -0.26
CA ALA A 244 38.26 -11.50 -1.09
C ALA A 244 36.95 -12.20 -0.72
N VAL A 245 36.35 -12.89 -1.69
CA VAL A 245 35.23 -13.82 -1.49
C VAL A 245 35.76 -15.20 -1.91
N ASP A 246 36.39 -15.89 -0.96
CA ASP A 246 37.15 -17.12 -1.18
C ASP A 246 36.62 -18.30 -0.31
N THR A 247 35.43 -18.15 0.29
CA THR A 247 34.75 -19.18 1.08
C THR A 247 33.23 -19.23 0.85
N ASP A 248 32.63 -20.41 1.07
CA ASP A 248 31.18 -20.64 1.06
C ASP A 248 30.44 -19.72 2.06
N ASP A 249 31.05 -19.47 3.22
CA ASP A 249 30.53 -18.53 4.21
C ASP A 249 30.54 -17.10 3.65
N GLU A 250 31.62 -16.62 3.04
CA GLU A 250 31.68 -15.27 2.45
C GLU A 250 30.67 -15.05 1.32
N GLN A 251 30.35 -16.08 0.52
CA GLN A 251 29.22 -16.02 -0.43
C GLN A 251 27.89 -15.80 0.31
N SER A 252 27.68 -16.49 1.44
CA SER A 252 26.43 -16.48 2.21
C SER A 252 26.08 -15.13 2.85
N TYR A 253 27.03 -14.20 2.96
CA TYR A 253 26.81 -12.83 3.47
C TYR A 253 26.85 -11.74 2.39
N LEU A 254 27.11 -12.10 1.11
CA LEU A 254 27.13 -11.11 0.03
C LEU A 254 25.76 -10.42 -0.16
N LEU A 255 24.65 -11.16 -0.05
CA LEU A 255 23.32 -10.59 -0.24
C LEU A 255 22.95 -9.62 0.89
N GLU A 256 23.35 -9.90 2.13
CA GLU A 256 23.22 -8.97 3.26
C GLU A 256 24.00 -7.68 3.00
N ALA A 257 25.31 -7.77 2.70
CA ALA A 257 26.15 -6.61 2.45
C ALA A 257 25.65 -5.74 1.28
N MET A 258 25.15 -6.37 0.21
CA MET A 258 24.51 -5.68 -0.91
C MET A 258 23.22 -4.96 -0.48
N THR A 259 22.41 -5.59 0.36
CA THR A 259 21.16 -5.00 0.89
C THR A 259 21.47 -3.82 1.81
N GLU A 260 22.45 -3.96 2.70
CA GLU A 260 22.90 -2.88 3.58
C GLU A 260 23.37 -1.66 2.79
N HIS A 261 24.19 -1.85 1.75
CA HIS A 261 24.61 -0.74 0.89
C HIS A 261 23.44 -0.08 0.14
N ALA A 262 22.38 -0.83 -0.18
CA ALA A 262 21.17 -0.29 -0.81
C ALA A 262 20.39 0.61 0.16
N LEU A 263 20.17 0.16 1.40
CA LEU A 263 19.53 0.93 2.47
C LEU A 263 20.35 2.19 2.79
N ASP A 264 21.64 2.02 3.06
CA ASP A 264 22.58 3.11 3.33
C ASP A 264 22.69 4.11 2.13
N SER A 265 22.25 3.72 0.92
CA SER A 265 22.21 4.59 -0.28
C SER A 265 20.91 5.36 -0.43
N ILE A 266 19.79 4.85 0.08
CA ILE A 266 18.56 5.62 0.26
C ILE A 266 18.81 6.70 1.31
N ASP A 267 19.41 6.35 2.45
CA ASP A 267 19.74 7.27 3.54
C ASP A 267 20.53 8.50 3.09
N LEU A 268 21.67 8.32 2.39
CA LEU A 268 22.45 9.47 1.94
C LEU A 268 21.76 10.29 0.84
N ALA A 269 20.85 9.70 0.05
CA ALA A 269 20.12 10.46 -0.97
C ALA A 269 19.04 11.37 -0.37
N LEU A 270 18.37 10.91 0.70
CA LEU A 270 17.42 11.70 1.47
C LEU A 270 18.12 12.84 2.23
N GLN A 271 19.28 12.58 2.82
CA GLN A 271 20.12 13.63 3.44
C GLN A 271 20.56 14.69 2.42
N ASP A 272 20.89 14.29 1.18
CA ASP A 272 21.22 15.21 0.08
C ASP A 272 19.98 15.89 -0.56
N SER A 273 18.76 15.59 -0.08
CA SER A 273 17.45 16.05 -0.60
C SER A 273 17.26 15.88 -2.12
N LYS A 274 17.75 14.76 -2.69
CA LYS A 274 17.76 14.51 -4.14
C LYS A 274 16.98 13.26 -4.53
N PRO A 275 16.31 13.26 -5.70
CA PRO A 275 15.73 12.04 -6.25
C PRO A 275 16.84 11.02 -6.52
N PHE A 276 16.62 9.75 -6.16
CA PHE A 276 17.63 8.71 -6.32
C PHE A 276 17.28 7.64 -7.36
N PHE A 277 18.33 7.05 -7.93
CA PHE A 277 18.27 5.84 -8.72
C PHE A 277 19.10 4.75 -8.02
N LEU A 278 18.41 3.76 -7.45
CA LEU A 278 19.01 2.58 -6.85
C LEU A 278 18.87 1.40 -7.83
N TYR A 279 20.00 0.93 -8.36
CA TYR A 279 20.07 -0.32 -9.11
C TYR A 279 20.50 -1.46 -8.18
N PHE A 280 19.51 -2.20 -7.67
CA PHE A 280 19.73 -3.36 -6.80
C PHE A 280 19.76 -4.64 -7.66
N SER A 281 20.95 -5.07 -8.05
CA SER A 281 21.12 -6.25 -8.91
C SER A 281 21.91 -7.34 -8.21
N PRO A 282 21.34 -8.03 -7.21
CA PRO A 282 22.04 -9.05 -6.44
C PRO A 282 22.54 -10.18 -7.34
N HIS A 283 23.54 -10.91 -6.85
CA HIS A 283 24.04 -12.13 -7.48
C HIS A 283 23.11 -13.34 -7.23
N ALA A 284 22.18 -13.24 -6.29
CA ALA A 284 21.25 -14.31 -5.97
C ALA A 284 20.06 -14.32 -6.96
N PRO A 285 19.48 -15.50 -7.28
CA PRO A 285 19.86 -16.83 -6.80
C PRO A 285 20.82 -17.61 -7.75
N HIS A 286 21.76 -16.92 -8.41
CA HIS A 286 22.73 -17.56 -9.31
C HIS A 286 23.66 -18.51 -8.56
N VAL A 287 24.02 -19.60 -9.24
CA VAL A 287 24.91 -20.64 -8.71
C VAL A 287 26.35 -20.12 -8.50
N PRO A 288 27.10 -20.61 -7.49
CA PRO A 288 26.66 -21.51 -6.42
C PRO A 288 25.70 -20.78 -5.46
N VAL A 289 24.68 -21.53 -4.99
CA VAL A 289 23.62 -20.97 -4.12
C VAL A 289 24.07 -21.08 -2.66
N HIS A 290 24.09 -19.94 -1.98
CA HIS A 290 24.57 -19.79 -0.60
C HIS A 290 23.63 -18.86 0.18
N PRO A 291 22.51 -19.38 0.73
CA PRO A 291 21.61 -18.59 1.55
C PRO A 291 22.28 -18.20 2.87
N HIS A 292 21.97 -17.00 3.37
CA HIS A 292 22.41 -16.55 4.68
C HIS A 292 22.05 -17.59 5.79
N PRO A 293 22.91 -17.83 6.80
CA PRO A 293 22.73 -18.95 7.73
C PRO A 293 21.40 -19.00 8.51
N ASP A 294 20.72 -17.87 8.68
CA ASP A 294 19.38 -17.78 9.30
C ASP A 294 18.26 -18.37 8.42
N PHE A 295 18.43 -18.32 7.09
CA PHE A 295 17.49 -18.88 6.10
C PHE A 295 17.85 -20.33 5.75
N LEU A 296 19.13 -20.69 5.78
CA LEU A 296 19.62 -22.01 5.36
C LEU A 296 19.15 -23.14 6.30
N THR A 297 18.08 -23.82 5.90
CA THR A 297 17.41 -24.87 6.68
C THR A 297 18.27 -26.12 6.83
N ALA A 298 17.87 -26.99 7.78
CA ALA A 298 18.50 -28.31 7.93
C ALA A 298 18.32 -29.22 6.69
N GLN A 299 17.31 -28.96 5.85
CA GLN A 299 17.09 -29.66 4.59
C GLN A 299 17.90 -29.02 3.45
N GLY A 300 17.98 -27.68 3.35
CA GLY A 300 18.85 -26.99 2.37
C GLY A 300 20.32 -27.39 2.47
N LYS A 301 20.80 -27.69 3.69
CA LYS A 301 22.15 -28.24 3.96
C LYS A 301 22.42 -29.64 3.37
N VAL A 302 21.40 -30.33 2.84
CA VAL A 302 21.53 -31.67 2.20
C VAL A 302 20.84 -31.78 0.84
N ASP A 303 20.03 -30.81 0.45
CA ASP A 303 19.19 -30.82 -0.75
C ASP A 303 19.27 -29.48 -1.49
N LYS A 304 19.74 -29.52 -2.74
CA LYS A 304 19.97 -28.34 -3.58
C LYS A 304 18.68 -27.61 -3.95
N VAL A 305 17.54 -28.31 -4.03
CA VAL A 305 16.24 -27.68 -4.32
C VAL A 305 15.79 -26.86 -3.11
N GLN A 306 15.87 -27.42 -1.91
CA GLN A 306 15.56 -26.66 -0.70
C GLN A 306 16.55 -25.52 -0.47
N CYS A 307 17.85 -25.71 -0.75
CA CYS A 307 18.83 -24.62 -0.66
C CYS A 307 18.48 -23.43 -1.56
N TYR A 308 17.91 -23.67 -2.74
CA TYR A 308 17.39 -22.62 -3.62
C TYR A 308 16.12 -21.96 -3.07
N LEU A 309 15.18 -22.74 -2.53
CA LEU A 309 13.98 -22.18 -1.89
C LEU A 309 14.31 -21.35 -0.65
N ASP A 310 15.31 -21.77 0.14
CA ASP A 310 15.88 -21.02 1.26
C ASP A 310 16.50 -19.69 0.76
N GLN A 311 17.14 -19.68 -0.42
CA GLN A 311 17.65 -18.45 -1.05
C GLN A 311 16.54 -17.52 -1.55
N VAL A 312 15.45 -18.06 -2.10
CA VAL A 312 14.28 -17.30 -2.56
C VAL A 312 13.57 -16.63 -1.37
N ALA A 313 13.45 -17.33 -0.25
CA ALA A 313 12.92 -16.77 0.99
C ALA A 313 13.83 -15.66 1.58
N GLU A 314 15.15 -15.78 1.45
CA GLU A 314 16.05 -14.66 1.77
C GLU A 314 15.82 -13.49 0.80
N ILE A 315 15.78 -13.74 -0.51
CA ILE A 315 15.57 -12.70 -1.52
C ILE A 315 14.31 -11.87 -1.21
N ASP A 316 13.19 -12.53 -0.90
CA ASP A 316 11.95 -11.83 -0.54
C ASP A 316 12.11 -10.96 0.71
N TYR A 317 12.69 -11.51 1.78
CA TYR A 317 12.98 -10.76 2.99
C TYR A 317 13.85 -9.52 2.73
N ARG A 318 14.90 -9.66 1.90
CA ARG A 318 15.83 -8.56 1.57
C ARG A 318 15.18 -7.49 0.69
N ILE A 319 14.28 -7.87 -0.23
CA ILE A 319 13.41 -6.89 -0.92
C ILE A 319 12.46 -6.24 0.08
N GLY A 320 11.88 -7.00 1.02
CA GLY A 320 11.13 -6.50 2.16
C GLY A 320 11.85 -5.35 2.86
N GLN A 321 13.11 -5.55 3.29
CA GLN A 321 13.91 -4.51 3.94
C GLN A 321 14.02 -3.21 3.10
N ILE A 322 14.09 -3.30 1.77
CA ILE A 322 14.11 -2.15 0.87
C ILE A 322 12.73 -1.49 0.79
N LEU A 323 11.65 -2.27 0.67
CA LEU A 323 10.28 -1.73 0.64
C LEU A 323 9.87 -1.08 1.97
N ASP A 324 10.31 -1.66 3.09
CA ASP A 324 10.12 -1.12 4.44
C ASP A 324 10.83 0.23 4.56
N LYS A 325 12.08 0.35 4.10
CA LYS A 325 12.87 1.61 4.08
C LYS A 325 12.33 2.69 3.13
N LEU A 326 11.43 2.35 2.21
CA LEU A 326 10.66 3.34 1.44
C LEU A 326 9.39 3.78 2.17
N ALA A 327 8.80 2.88 2.96
CA ALA A 327 7.55 3.11 3.70
C ALA A 327 7.77 3.91 5.00
N ASP A 328 8.88 3.62 5.68
CA ASP A 328 9.32 4.20 6.95
C ASP A 328 10.85 4.47 6.84
N PRO A 329 11.25 5.60 6.23
CA PRO A 329 12.67 5.96 6.09
C PRO A 329 13.39 6.23 7.41
N ASP A 330 12.83 6.97 8.37
CA ASP A 330 13.52 7.27 9.64
C ASP A 330 13.47 6.13 10.69
N GLY A 331 12.52 5.19 10.55
CA GLY A 331 12.32 4.05 11.46
C GLY A 331 11.39 4.35 12.64
N ASN A 332 10.60 5.42 12.58
CA ASN A 332 9.73 5.91 13.65
C ASN A 332 8.25 5.95 13.21
N PRO A 333 7.39 5.03 13.66
CA PRO A 333 5.97 4.98 13.27
C PRO A 333 5.10 6.10 13.86
N GLU A 334 5.70 7.15 14.44
CA GLU A 334 5.03 8.40 14.85
C GLU A 334 5.23 9.53 13.82
N THR A 335 6.09 9.36 12.81
CA THR A 335 6.32 10.29 11.70
C THR A 335 5.62 9.83 10.40
N ASP A 336 5.32 10.79 9.50
CA ASP A 336 4.79 10.54 8.16
C ASP A 336 5.78 11.07 7.11
N ASP A 337 6.95 10.41 7.02
CA ASP A 337 8.05 10.71 6.11
C ASP A 337 8.07 9.79 4.87
N SER A 338 6.97 9.06 4.65
CA SER A 338 6.88 7.94 3.69
C SER A 338 7.12 8.36 2.23
N ILE A 339 8.17 7.83 1.61
CA ILE A 339 8.54 8.14 0.22
C ILE A 339 7.92 7.19 -0.82
N VAL A 340 7.10 6.21 -0.41
CA VAL A 340 6.44 5.24 -1.31
C VAL A 340 5.69 5.93 -2.45
N ASN A 341 4.90 6.97 -2.14
CA ASN A 341 4.07 7.68 -3.13
C ASN A 341 4.88 8.53 -4.13
N ASN A 342 6.19 8.70 -3.92
CA ASN A 342 7.11 9.31 -4.87
C ASN A 342 8.22 8.33 -5.32
N THR A 343 8.01 7.01 -5.19
CA THR A 343 9.00 6.00 -5.58
C THR A 343 8.45 4.97 -6.56
N LEU A 344 9.04 4.94 -7.76
CA LEU A 344 8.84 3.87 -8.75
C LEU A 344 9.76 2.69 -8.44
N VAL A 345 9.17 1.57 -8.02
CA VAL A 345 9.87 0.29 -7.84
C VAL A 345 9.60 -0.58 -9.07
N ILE A 346 10.65 -1.08 -9.73
CA ILE A 346 10.57 -2.06 -10.82
C ILE A 346 11.39 -3.29 -10.43
N LEU A 347 10.85 -4.49 -10.63
CA LEU A 347 11.51 -5.76 -10.30
C LEU A 347 11.46 -6.72 -11.49
N THR A 348 12.61 -7.26 -11.90
CA THR A 348 12.74 -8.24 -13.00
C THR A 348 13.97 -9.16 -12.81
N SER A 349 14.32 -9.97 -13.81
CA SER A 349 15.48 -10.87 -13.82
C SER A 349 16.26 -10.74 -15.13
N ASP A 350 17.57 -10.95 -15.10
CA ASP A 350 18.42 -10.72 -16.28
C ASP A 350 18.36 -11.82 -17.35
N ASN A 351 17.86 -13.00 -17.02
CA ASN A 351 17.53 -14.09 -17.95
C ASN A 351 16.65 -15.15 -17.26
N GLY A 352 16.06 -16.07 -18.03
CA GLY A 352 15.43 -17.26 -17.47
C GLY A 352 16.41 -18.14 -16.66
N PRO A 353 15.92 -19.07 -15.82
CA PRO A 353 16.70 -19.67 -14.74
C PRO A 353 17.73 -20.70 -15.22
N TRP A 354 18.72 -21.00 -14.36
CA TRP A 354 19.74 -22.03 -14.62
C TRP A 354 19.17 -23.45 -14.44
N HIS A 355 18.67 -24.06 -15.51
CA HIS A 355 18.42 -25.51 -15.52
C HIS A 355 19.70 -26.31 -15.85
N SER A 356 19.77 -27.55 -15.35
CA SER A 356 20.91 -28.44 -15.59
C SER A 356 21.08 -28.80 -17.09
N ARG A 357 22.13 -28.24 -17.72
CA ARG A 357 22.44 -28.47 -19.14
C ARG A 357 22.71 -29.95 -19.47
N PRO A 358 22.04 -30.56 -20.46
CA PRO A 358 22.48 -31.80 -21.09
C PRO A 358 23.63 -31.55 -22.11
N THR A 359 24.62 -30.72 -21.77
CA THR A 359 25.81 -30.51 -22.62
C THR A 359 26.78 -31.67 -22.51
N SER A 360 27.09 -32.28 -23.66
CA SER A 360 27.84 -33.54 -23.78
C SER A 360 29.15 -33.57 -23.00
N GLY A 361 29.18 -34.35 -21.91
CA GLY A 361 30.39 -34.65 -21.13
C GLY A 361 30.45 -34.06 -19.72
N ILE A 362 29.53 -33.14 -19.36
CA ILE A 362 29.40 -32.66 -17.98
C ILE A 362 28.41 -33.57 -17.24
N ALA A 363 28.73 -33.93 -15.99
CA ALA A 363 27.84 -34.74 -15.15
C ALA A 363 26.71 -33.88 -14.55
N ALA A 364 25.49 -34.43 -14.53
CA ALA A 364 24.25 -33.72 -14.19
C ALA A 364 23.99 -33.55 -12.67
N ASP A 365 25.00 -33.85 -11.86
CA ASP A 365 25.00 -33.84 -10.39
C ASP A 365 25.73 -32.61 -9.80
N VAL A 366 26.72 -32.07 -10.50
CA VAL A 366 27.59 -30.99 -9.97
C VAL A 366 26.83 -29.68 -9.80
N PHE A 367 26.18 -29.17 -10.86
CA PHE A 367 25.36 -27.95 -10.83
C PHE A 367 23.94 -28.24 -11.33
N GLN A 368 23.05 -28.51 -10.38
CA GLN A 368 21.63 -28.26 -10.55
C GLN A 368 21.36 -26.88 -9.95
N GLY A 369 21.23 -25.86 -10.81
CA GLY A 369 20.44 -24.69 -10.45
C GLY A 369 18.97 -25.11 -10.46
N ALA A 370 18.16 -24.52 -9.58
CA ALA A 370 16.85 -25.08 -9.24
C ALA A 370 15.67 -24.14 -9.50
N GLY A 371 15.90 -22.92 -10.01
CA GLY A 371 14.82 -22.02 -10.43
C GLY A 371 13.98 -22.58 -11.58
N SER A 372 12.72 -22.16 -11.65
CA SER A 372 11.67 -22.71 -12.52
C SER A 372 11.24 -21.73 -13.62
N ALA A 373 11.31 -22.21 -14.87
CA ALA A 373 10.84 -21.49 -16.05
C ALA A 373 9.37 -21.78 -16.39
N TYR A 374 8.68 -22.60 -15.60
CA TYR A 374 7.35 -23.11 -15.90
C TYR A 374 6.31 -21.96 -16.09
N PRO A 375 5.34 -22.06 -17.02
CA PRO A 375 5.08 -23.15 -17.95
C PRO A 375 6.02 -23.19 -19.17
N PHE A 376 6.93 -22.24 -19.34
CA PHE A 376 7.72 -22.06 -20.54
C PHE A 376 8.76 -23.17 -20.75
N TYR A 377 9.04 -23.50 -22.01
CA TYR A 377 10.07 -24.47 -22.37
C TYR A 377 11.45 -23.82 -22.46
N GLY A 378 12.50 -24.58 -22.13
CA GLY A 378 13.88 -24.10 -22.12
C GLY A 378 14.30 -23.40 -20.83
N ALA A 379 15.46 -22.75 -20.89
CA ALA A 379 16.18 -22.19 -19.74
C ALA A 379 17.27 -21.20 -20.22
N LYS A 380 18.06 -20.65 -19.29
CA LYS A 380 19.26 -19.83 -19.58
C LYS A 380 20.11 -20.40 -20.73
N HIS A 381 20.67 -19.50 -21.53
CA HIS A 381 21.38 -19.71 -22.79
C HIS A 381 20.52 -20.07 -24.02
N THR A 382 19.20 -20.29 -23.90
CA THR A 382 18.36 -20.76 -25.02
C THR A 382 17.38 -19.71 -25.54
N ASN A 383 17.05 -19.78 -26.84
CA ASN A 383 16.08 -18.89 -27.51
C ASN A 383 14.60 -19.28 -27.27
N TRP A 384 14.34 -20.39 -26.56
CA TRP A 384 12.99 -20.79 -26.13
C TRP A 384 12.46 -19.80 -25.09
N GLU A 385 11.14 -19.77 -24.86
CA GLU A 385 10.51 -18.80 -23.95
C GLU A 385 11.19 -18.81 -22.57
N GLY A 386 11.45 -19.98 -21.98
CA GLY A 386 12.06 -20.13 -20.65
C GLY A 386 13.53 -19.69 -20.54
N GLY A 387 14.17 -19.24 -21.63
CA GLY A 387 15.50 -18.62 -21.59
C GLY A 387 15.49 -17.09 -21.59
N HIS A 388 14.45 -16.46 -22.15
CA HIS A 388 14.32 -15.01 -22.27
C HIS A 388 13.18 -14.43 -21.42
N ARG A 389 12.07 -15.15 -21.25
CA ARG A 389 10.86 -14.66 -20.62
C ARG A 389 11.01 -14.65 -19.11
N VAL A 390 10.77 -13.49 -18.51
CA VAL A 390 10.95 -13.21 -17.09
C VAL A 390 9.75 -12.40 -16.59
N GLY A 391 9.54 -12.35 -15.28
CA GLY A 391 8.57 -11.41 -14.71
C GLY A 391 9.07 -9.97 -14.81
N MET A 392 8.14 -9.01 -14.89
CA MET A 392 8.39 -7.62 -14.52
C MET A 392 7.21 -7.10 -13.70
N LEU A 393 7.50 -6.75 -12.44
CA LEU A 393 6.58 -6.03 -11.55
C LEU A 393 6.95 -4.56 -11.53
N ALA A 394 5.95 -3.66 -11.49
CA ALA A 394 6.15 -2.23 -11.31
C ALA A 394 5.11 -1.63 -10.36
N ARG A 395 5.58 -1.00 -9.27
CA ARG A 395 4.76 -0.32 -8.26
C ARG A 395 5.15 1.15 -8.19
N TYR A 396 4.17 2.05 -8.30
CA TYR A 396 4.32 3.50 -8.06
C TYR A 396 2.94 4.05 -7.69
N PRO A 397 2.56 4.03 -6.40
CA PRO A 397 1.18 4.28 -5.98
C PRO A 397 0.69 5.68 -6.32
N GLY A 398 -0.59 5.80 -6.67
CA GLY A 398 -1.18 7.05 -7.17
C GLY A 398 -0.83 7.41 -8.61
N VAL A 399 0.11 6.70 -9.26
CA VAL A 399 0.54 6.94 -10.66
C VAL A 399 0.31 5.72 -11.54
N LEU A 400 0.60 4.52 -11.03
CA LEU A 400 0.25 3.25 -11.65
C LEU A 400 -0.98 2.67 -10.94
N GLU A 401 -1.90 2.07 -11.71
CA GLU A 401 -3.11 1.45 -11.15
C GLU A 401 -2.78 0.07 -10.59
N ALA A 402 -3.27 -0.22 -9.38
CA ALA A 402 -2.99 -1.46 -8.65
C ALA A 402 -3.70 -2.68 -9.27
N GLY A 403 -3.19 -3.88 -8.96
CA GLY A 403 -3.71 -5.18 -9.40
C GLY A 403 -3.69 -5.42 -10.91
N LYS A 404 -2.96 -4.62 -11.71
CA LYS A 404 -3.04 -4.69 -13.18
C LYS A 404 -2.19 -5.80 -13.77
N VAL A 405 -2.73 -6.41 -14.82
CA VAL A 405 -2.06 -7.42 -15.63
C VAL A 405 -1.95 -6.91 -17.06
N LEU A 406 -0.72 -6.84 -17.58
CA LEU A 406 -0.46 -6.45 -18.97
C LEU A 406 0.12 -7.64 -19.75
N ASP A 407 -0.26 -7.77 -21.02
CA ASP A 407 0.11 -8.87 -21.91
C ASP A 407 0.81 -8.43 -23.20
N GLN A 408 0.95 -7.11 -23.40
CA GLN A 408 1.81 -6.48 -24.39
C GLN A 408 3.27 -6.90 -24.18
N THR A 409 4.02 -7.02 -25.27
CA THR A 409 5.40 -7.51 -25.25
C THR A 409 6.39 -6.37 -25.11
N ALA A 410 7.19 -6.43 -24.03
CA ALA A 410 8.23 -5.47 -23.70
C ALA A 410 9.49 -6.19 -23.20
N ALA A 411 10.60 -5.46 -23.06
CA ALA A 411 11.87 -6.03 -22.64
C ALA A 411 12.71 -5.09 -21.76
N ASN A 412 13.73 -5.64 -21.11
CA ASN A 412 14.64 -4.85 -20.26
C ASN A 412 15.42 -3.76 -21.01
N LEU A 413 15.60 -3.88 -22.34
CA LEU A 413 16.14 -2.80 -23.18
C LEU A 413 15.20 -1.59 -23.35
N ASP A 414 13.91 -1.71 -23.01
CA ASP A 414 12.96 -0.59 -23.03
C ASP A 414 13.04 0.27 -21.76
N LEU A 415 13.58 -0.27 -20.66
CA LEU A 415 13.63 0.42 -19.37
C LEU A 415 14.52 1.67 -19.40
N MET A 416 15.63 1.68 -20.16
CA MET A 416 16.43 2.90 -20.34
C MET A 416 15.62 4.02 -21.04
N PRO A 417 15.09 3.83 -22.26
CA PRO A 417 14.30 4.84 -22.96
C PRO A 417 13.01 5.24 -22.23
N THR A 418 12.44 4.38 -21.37
CA THR A 418 11.29 4.69 -20.51
C THR A 418 11.70 5.59 -19.34
N LEU A 419 12.63 5.14 -18.50
CA LEU A 419 13.03 5.85 -17.28
C LEU A 419 13.69 7.20 -17.58
N VAL A 420 14.46 7.31 -18.67
CA VAL A 420 15.05 8.59 -19.09
C VAL A 420 13.97 9.60 -19.51
N ARG A 421 12.88 9.17 -20.15
CA ARG A 421 11.78 10.08 -20.52
C ARG A 421 10.92 10.48 -19.33
N LEU A 422 10.62 9.55 -18.43
CA LEU A 422 9.89 9.79 -17.17
C LEU A 422 10.47 10.98 -16.39
N VAL A 423 11.80 11.11 -16.35
CA VAL A 423 12.50 12.16 -15.58
C VAL A 423 12.73 13.48 -16.33
N GLY A 424 12.15 13.60 -17.53
CA GLY A 424 12.33 14.74 -18.45
C GLY A 424 13.62 14.71 -19.28
N GLY A 425 14.34 13.58 -19.27
CA GLY A 425 15.64 13.42 -19.91
C GLY A 425 15.60 13.14 -21.41
N LYS A 426 16.75 13.35 -22.07
CA LYS A 426 16.91 13.11 -23.51
C LYS A 426 17.58 11.76 -23.75
N VAL A 427 16.86 10.83 -24.40
CA VAL A 427 17.45 9.60 -24.94
C VAL A 427 18.43 9.94 -26.08
N PRO A 428 19.60 9.30 -26.19
CA PRO A 428 20.60 9.59 -27.23
C PRO A 428 20.06 9.47 -28.66
N ASP A 429 20.45 10.41 -29.52
CA ASP A 429 20.10 10.51 -30.95
C ASP A 429 21.33 10.48 -31.88
N ASP A 430 22.53 10.25 -31.33
CA ASP A 430 23.78 10.04 -32.06
C ASP A 430 24.04 8.57 -32.45
N ARG A 431 23.19 7.65 -31.96
CA ARG A 431 23.33 6.20 -32.05
C ARG A 431 21.97 5.52 -32.17
N ASP A 432 21.96 4.32 -32.76
CA ASP A 432 20.79 3.44 -32.67
C ASP A 432 20.55 3.00 -31.22
N ILE A 433 19.35 3.30 -30.71
CA ILE A 433 18.71 2.74 -29.51
C ILE A 433 17.60 1.82 -30.02
N ASP A 434 17.49 0.59 -29.48
CA ASP A 434 16.48 -0.39 -29.93
C ASP A 434 15.22 -0.38 -29.04
N GLY A 435 15.35 0.07 -27.79
CA GLY A 435 14.24 0.13 -26.85
C GLY A 435 13.28 1.28 -27.07
N VAL A 436 12.03 1.07 -26.68
CA VAL A 436 10.92 2.02 -26.80
C VAL A 436 10.49 2.57 -25.44
N ASP A 437 9.57 3.53 -25.45
CA ASP A 437 9.00 4.11 -24.22
C ASP A 437 7.78 3.30 -23.77
N LEU A 438 7.88 2.63 -22.62
CA LEU A 438 6.78 1.89 -22.01
C LEU A 438 5.86 2.78 -21.15
N TRP A 439 6.18 4.06 -20.94
CA TRP A 439 5.39 4.90 -20.04
C TRP A 439 3.90 5.03 -20.44
N PRO A 440 3.54 5.11 -21.74
CA PRO A 440 2.13 5.06 -22.17
C PRO A 440 1.43 3.74 -21.85
N LEU A 441 2.16 2.62 -21.91
CA LEU A 441 1.67 1.28 -21.61
C LEU A 441 1.48 1.06 -20.10
N LEU A 442 2.48 1.45 -19.30
CA LEU A 442 2.41 1.37 -17.84
C LEU A 442 1.30 2.27 -17.26
N THR A 443 1.13 3.48 -17.81
CA THR A 443 0.01 4.37 -17.44
C THR A 443 -1.32 3.99 -18.08
N GLN A 444 -1.38 2.90 -18.87
CA GLN A 444 -2.55 2.43 -19.62
C GLN A 444 -3.16 3.49 -20.58
N THR A 445 -2.39 4.53 -20.92
CA THR A 445 -2.82 5.59 -21.86
C THR A 445 -2.68 5.17 -23.33
N ASP A 446 -1.85 4.17 -23.62
CA ASP A 446 -1.85 3.41 -24.88
C ASP A 446 -1.57 1.92 -24.59
N LEU A 447 -2.51 1.04 -24.92
CA LEU A 447 -2.42 -0.42 -24.70
C LEU A 447 -2.04 -1.19 -25.97
N SER A 448 -1.53 -0.52 -26.99
CA SER A 448 -0.98 -1.18 -28.19
C SER A 448 0.34 -1.92 -27.90
N GLU A 449 0.70 -2.86 -28.77
CA GLU A 449 2.02 -3.51 -28.71
C GLU A 449 3.12 -2.46 -28.96
N PRO A 450 4.04 -2.23 -28.00
CA PRO A 450 5.02 -1.16 -28.12
C PRO A 450 6.13 -1.51 -29.14
N HIS A 451 6.22 -2.80 -29.53
CA HIS A 451 7.12 -3.31 -30.57
C HIS A 451 6.33 -3.96 -31.71
N ASP A 452 6.67 -3.61 -32.95
CA ASP A 452 6.19 -4.31 -34.16
C ASP A 452 6.76 -5.75 -34.27
N LYS A 453 8.00 -5.94 -33.79
CA LYS A 453 8.83 -7.15 -33.90
C LYS A 453 9.83 -7.19 -32.74
N PHE A 454 10.09 -8.38 -32.19
CA PHE A 454 11.14 -8.59 -31.19
C PHE A 454 12.11 -9.69 -31.63
N TYR A 455 13.43 -9.46 -31.56
CA TYR A 455 14.44 -10.40 -32.08
C TYR A 455 15.14 -11.19 -30.96
N PHE A 456 15.38 -12.48 -31.19
CA PHE A 456 16.00 -13.37 -30.20
C PHE A 456 17.42 -13.75 -30.60
N TYR A 457 18.37 -13.50 -29.69
CA TYR A 457 19.78 -13.89 -29.82
C TYR A 457 20.11 -15.04 -28.87
N GLY A 458 20.91 -16.00 -29.32
CA GLY A 458 21.41 -17.06 -28.45
C GLY A 458 22.66 -16.62 -27.66
N SER A 459 22.97 -17.30 -26.56
CA SER A 459 24.23 -17.07 -25.83
C SER A 459 25.45 -17.27 -26.74
N GLY A 460 26.25 -16.22 -26.94
CA GLY A 460 27.50 -16.27 -27.70
C GLY A 460 27.42 -16.23 -29.23
N VAL A 461 26.23 -16.16 -29.85
CA VAL A 461 26.12 -16.09 -31.32
C VAL A 461 26.12 -14.65 -31.85
N SER A 462 26.75 -14.41 -33.00
CA SER A 462 26.82 -13.06 -33.61
C SER A 462 25.56 -12.61 -34.34
N GLN A 463 24.54 -13.47 -34.45
CA GLN A 463 23.33 -13.24 -35.25
C GLN A 463 22.07 -13.67 -34.49
N ALA A 464 20.95 -12.98 -34.76
CA ALA A 464 19.64 -13.33 -34.23
C ALA A 464 19.22 -14.70 -34.79
N GLY A 465 18.83 -15.60 -33.89
CA GLY A 465 18.35 -16.95 -34.21
C GLY A 465 16.83 -17.04 -34.37
N GLY A 466 16.11 -15.92 -34.19
CA GLY A 466 14.67 -15.86 -34.30
C GLY A 466 14.06 -14.46 -34.17
N VAL A 467 12.74 -14.40 -34.33
CA VAL A 467 11.91 -13.20 -34.21
C VAL A 467 10.50 -13.55 -33.72
N LEU A 468 9.90 -12.69 -32.90
CA LEU A 468 8.48 -12.65 -32.57
C LEU A 468 7.78 -11.63 -33.48
N ASP A 469 6.71 -12.05 -34.14
CA ASP A 469 5.82 -11.15 -34.87
C ASP A 469 4.65 -10.72 -33.97
N LEU A 470 4.58 -9.41 -33.72
CA LEU A 470 3.58 -8.73 -32.89
C LEU A 470 2.61 -7.90 -33.74
N SER A 471 2.86 -7.74 -35.05
CA SER A 471 2.02 -6.90 -35.93
C SER A 471 0.73 -7.60 -36.40
N THR A 472 0.31 -8.67 -35.72
CA THR A 472 -0.91 -9.42 -36.02
C THR A 472 -1.59 -9.87 -34.71
N PRO A 473 -2.91 -10.10 -34.70
CA PRO A 473 -3.63 -10.61 -33.51
C PRO A 473 -3.25 -12.01 -33.00
N HIS A 474 -2.20 -12.63 -33.53
CA HIS A 474 -1.58 -13.83 -32.96
C HIS A 474 -0.07 -13.61 -32.88
N LYS A 475 0.53 -13.80 -31.69
CA LYS A 475 1.97 -13.69 -31.50
C LYS A 475 2.67 -14.90 -32.13
N TYR A 476 3.40 -14.71 -33.23
CA TYR A 476 4.08 -15.78 -33.97
C TYR A 476 5.59 -15.76 -33.73
N LYS A 477 6.14 -16.82 -33.13
CA LYS A 477 7.57 -16.92 -32.82
C LYS A 477 8.29 -17.85 -33.80
N LEU A 478 9.20 -17.30 -34.59
CA LEU A 478 10.15 -18.06 -35.39
C LEU A 478 11.46 -18.23 -34.60
N ILE A 479 11.88 -19.45 -34.29
CA ILE A 479 13.20 -19.78 -33.73
C ILE A 479 13.69 -21.11 -34.31
N ASN A 480 15.00 -21.30 -34.46
CA ASN A 480 15.60 -22.57 -34.93
C ASN A 480 15.05 -23.07 -36.30
N SER A 481 14.56 -22.15 -37.15
CA SER A 481 13.81 -22.46 -38.39
C SER A 481 12.50 -23.25 -38.19
N GLN A 482 11.91 -23.18 -36.99
CA GLN A 482 10.57 -23.65 -36.64
C GLN A 482 9.68 -22.46 -36.28
N LEU A 483 8.36 -22.58 -36.44
CA LEU A 483 7.41 -21.48 -36.24
C LEU A 483 6.32 -21.93 -35.27
N PHE A 484 6.12 -21.15 -34.20
CA PHE A 484 5.17 -21.40 -33.13
C PHE A 484 4.12 -20.29 -33.09
N ALA A 485 2.90 -20.63 -32.71
CA ALA A 485 1.81 -19.67 -32.49
C ALA A 485 1.59 -19.57 -30.97
N LEU A 486 2.22 -18.57 -30.33
CA LEU A 486 2.15 -18.37 -28.89
C LEU A 486 0.77 -17.83 -28.46
N GLY A 487 0.09 -17.11 -29.36
CA GLY A 487 -1.31 -16.73 -29.18
C GLY A 487 -1.52 -15.37 -28.54
N THR A 488 -2.64 -15.23 -27.81
CA THR A 488 -3.06 -14.04 -27.05
C THR A 488 -3.67 -14.38 -25.68
N GLY A 489 -3.74 -15.66 -25.28
CA GLY A 489 -4.24 -16.04 -23.96
C GLY A 489 -3.90 -17.50 -23.59
N PHE A 490 -4.04 -17.83 -22.30
CA PHE A 490 -3.53 -19.05 -21.64
C PHE A 490 -3.98 -20.43 -22.20
N THR A 491 -4.68 -20.48 -23.33
CA THR A 491 -5.11 -21.71 -24.03
C THR A 491 -4.20 -22.10 -25.22
N GLU A 492 -3.12 -21.36 -25.47
CA GLU A 492 -2.27 -21.48 -26.68
C GLU A 492 -0.82 -21.96 -26.38
N ASP A 493 0.06 -22.06 -27.38
CA ASP A 493 1.28 -22.91 -27.34
C ASP A 493 2.52 -22.25 -26.69
N PHE A 494 2.39 -21.75 -25.45
CA PHE A 494 3.50 -21.15 -24.67
C PHE A 494 4.65 -22.13 -24.35
N GLN A 495 4.41 -23.43 -24.49
CA GLN A 495 5.43 -24.49 -24.35
C GLN A 495 6.18 -24.79 -25.66
N GLU A 496 5.90 -24.06 -26.75
CA GLU A 496 6.58 -24.20 -28.05
C GLU A 496 6.57 -25.66 -28.57
N THR A 497 5.45 -26.35 -28.35
CA THR A 497 5.30 -27.79 -28.62
C THR A 497 4.96 -28.09 -30.07
N THR A 498 4.26 -27.17 -30.74
CA THR A 498 3.51 -27.38 -31.98
C THR A 498 4.05 -26.50 -33.10
N ASP A 499 5.00 -27.06 -33.85
CA ASP A 499 5.60 -26.39 -35.02
C ASP A 499 4.59 -26.26 -36.18
N VAL A 500 4.05 -25.04 -36.34
CA VAL A 500 3.09 -24.67 -37.39
C VAL A 500 3.75 -24.24 -38.70
N SER A 501 5.06 -24.49 -38.88
CA SER A 501 5.81 -24.19 -40.12
C SER A 501 5.16 -24.75 -41.38
N THR A 502 4.56 -25.93 -41.31
CA THR A 502 4.00 -26.62 -42.50
C THR A 502 2.70 -25.99 -42.98
N SER A 503 1.86 -25.47 -42.06
CA SER A 503 0.63 -24.76 -42.39
C SER A 503 0.89 -23.28 -42.75
N ASN A 504 1.94 -22.67 -42.20
CA ASN A 504 2.24 -21.24 -42.31
C ASN A 504 3.53 -20.93 -43.10
N GLY A 505 3.90 -21.77 -44.08
CA GLY A 505 5.18 -21.69 -44.78
C GLY A 505 5.51 -20.34 -45.43
N THR A 506 4.50 -19.58 -45.88
CA THR A 506 4.72 -18.22 -46.40
C THR A 506 5.11 -17.22 -45.30
N LEU A 507 4.43 -17.25 -44.15
CA LEU A 507 4.78 -16.40 -43.00
C LEU A 507 6.17 -16.76 -42.47
N LYS A 508 6.45 -18.06 -42.33
CA LYS A 508 7.77 -18.58 -41.96
C LYS A 508 8.88 -17.96 -42.80
N SER A 509 8.78 -18.05 -44.13
CA SER A 509 9.81 -17.48 -45.00
C SER A 509 9.83 -15.95 -45.07
N THR A 510 8.73 -15.26 -44.77
CA THR A 510 8.77 -13.80 -44.52
C THR A 510 9.62 -13.49 -43.29
N LEU A 511 9.41 -14.21 -42.18
CA LEU A 511 10.15 -14.00 -40.93
C LEU A 511 11.62 -14.45 -41.04
N GLU A 512 11.94 -15.51 -41.79
CA GLU A 512 13.32 -15.91 -42.09
C GLU A 512 14.07 -14.83 -42.89
N ASN A 513 13.41 -14.19 -43.86
CA ASN A 513 13.97 -13.06 -44.60
C ASN A 513 14.11 -11.80 -43.71
N LEU A 514 13.17 -11.58 -42.77
CA LEU A 514 13.23 -10.47 -41.83
C LEU A 514 14.41 -10.60 -40.86
N VAL A 515 14.59 -11.77 -40.24
CA VAL A 515 15.78 -12.08 -39.41
C VAL A 515 17.07 -11.94 -40.22
N SER A 516 17.06 -12.35 -41.48
CA SER A 516 18.23 -12.17 -42.37
C SER A 516 18.53 -10.69 -42.65
N SER A 517 17.50 -9.87 -42.84
CA SER A 517 17.65 -8.42 -43.09
C SER A 517 18.07 -7.67 -41.83
N TRP A 518 17.52 -8.01 -40.67
CA TRP A 518 17.92 -7.50 -39.36
C TRP A 518 19.41 -7.76 -39.10
N ASN A 519 19.86 -9.01 -39.30
CA ASN A 519 21.26 -9.40 -39.16
C ASN A 519 22.23 -8.74 -40.18
N LEU A 520 21.72 -8.15 -41.27
CA LEU A 520 22.52 -7.38 -42.23
C LEU A 520 22.58 -5.88 -41.91
N ASN A 521 21.59 -5.36 -41.18
CA ASN A 521 21.50 -3.96 -40.78
C ASN A 521 22.07 -3.70 -39.37
N MET A 522 22.13 -4.73 -38.53
CA MET A 522 22.70 -4.68 -37.18
C MET A 522 24.15 -4.19 -37.22
N THR A 523 24.36 -2.97 -36.72
CA THR A 523 25.65 -2.27 -36.77
C THR A 523 26.34 -2.33 -35.39
N PRO A 524 27.39 -3.15 -35.22
CA PRO A 524 28.12 -3.25 -33.96
C PRO A 524 29.06 -2.05 -33.76
N ARG A 525 29.04 -1.47 -32.55
CA ARG A 525 30.06 -0.58 -32.01
C ARG A 525 31.18 -1.44 -31.38
N GLU A 526 32.38 -0.91 -31.17
CA GLU A 526 33.50 -1.72 -30.65
C GLU A 526 33.28 -2.09 -29.16
N ALA A 527 33.67 -3.30 -28.73
CA ALA A 527 33.72 -3.63 -27.30
C ALA A 527 34.84 -2.86 -26.59
N GLY A 528 34.65 -2.54 -25.31
CA GLY A 528 35.69 -1.93 -24.48
C GLY A 528 36.84 -2.92 -24.20
N ASN A 529 38.06 -2.42 -24.06
CA ASN A 529 39.24 -3.24 -23.76
C ASN A 529 40.11 -2.63 -22.64
N ALA A 530 40.61 -3.48 -21.75
CA ALA A 530 41.41 -3.12 -20.60
C ALA A 530 42.81 -2.60 -21.04
N GLY A 531 43.39 -1.70 -20.24
CA GLY A 531 44.62 -0.99 -20.61
C GLY A 531 44.47 0.00 -21.77
N SER A 532 43.25 0.29 -22.24
CA SER A 532 42.99 1.45 -23.09
C SER A 532 43.41 2.75 -22.39
N VAL A 533 43.80 3.76 -23.17
CA VAL A 533 44.19 5.05 -22.61
C VAL A 533 42.95 5.74 -22.02
N ARG A 534 43.04 6.17 -20.76
CA ARG A 534 41.97 6.85 -20.04
C ARG A 534 42.50 8.09 -19.35
N ILE A 535 41.55 8.93 -18.94
CA ILE A 535 41.75 10.05 -18.04
C ILE A 535 41.92 9.48 -16.61
N GLU A 536 43.00 9.85 -15.95
CA GLU A 536 43.19 9.65 -14.51
C GLU A 536 43.11 11.02 -13.83
N LEU A 537 42.24 11.11 -12.82
CA LEU A 537 42.18 12.22 -11.88
C LEU A 537 43.09 11.92 -10.68
N GLU A 538 43.61 12.94 -10.02
CA GLU A 538 44.30 12.79 -8.73
C GLU A 538 43.31 12.66 -7.57
N GLU A 539 42.23 13.45 -7.62
CA GLU A 539 41.11 13.47 -6.70
C GLU A 539 39.84 13.56 -7.56
N ASP A 540 38.80 12.78 -7.27
CA ASP A 540 37.53 12.81 -8.03
C ASP A 540 36.68 14.05 -7.74
N GLY A 541 37.10 14.90 -6.80
CA GLY A 541 36.47 16.19 -6.55
C GLY A 541 37.28 17.12 -5.67
N VAL A 542 36.81 18.36 -5.53
CA VAL A 542 37.47 19.41 -4.74
C VAL A 542 36.43 20.38 -4.16
N ALA A 543 36.66 20.87 -2.95
CA ALA A 543 35.91 22.01 -2.41
C ALA A 543 36.56 23.32 -2.86
N VAL A 544 35.75 24.27 -3.33
CA VAL A 544 36.16 25.64 -3.65
C VAL A 544 35.52 26.55 -2.62
N THR A 545 36.32 27.29 -1.86
CA THR A 545 35.79 28.35 -0.99
C THR A 545 35.16 29.45 -1.85
N GLU A 546 34.04 29.99 -1.37
CA GLU A 546 33.32 31.12 -1.94
C GLU A 546 34.27 32.29 -2.30
N GLY A 547 34.02 32.96 -3.43
CA GLY A 547 34.87 34.00 -4.03
C GLY A 547 36.27 33.51 -4.46
N GLY A 548 36.56 32.22 -4.27
CA GLY A 548 37.89 31.63 -4.32
C GLY A 548 38.12 30.69 -5.51
N THR A 549 39.22 29.93 -5.42
CA THR A 549 39.58 28.92 -6.44
C THR A 549 40.26 27.71 -5.82
N ALA A 550 39.90 26.51 -6.29
CA ALA A 550 40.62 25.27 -6.00
C ALA A 550 41.00 24.54 -7.29
N SER A 551 41.66 23.38 -7.21
CA SER A 551 42.19 22.72 -8.41
C SER A 551 42.36 21.21 -8.28
N VAL A 552 41.97 20.49 -9.33
CA VAL A 552 42.20 19.05 -9.51
C VAL A 552 43.30 18.84 -10.54
N ARG A 553 44.08 17.75 -10.41
CA ARG A 553 45.09 17.36 -11.40
C ARG A 553 44.64 16.16 -12.22
N VAL A 554 44.99 16.20 -13.50
CA VAL A 554 44.57 15.25 -14.54
C VAL A 554 45.78 14.77 -15.34
N LYS A 555 45.84 13.48 -15.65
CA LYS A 555 46.84 12.86 -16.54
C LYS A 555 46.17 11.76 -17.39
N LEU A 556 46.94 11.04 -18.18
CA LEU A 556 46.49 9.83 -18.87
C LEU A 556 47.13 8.56 -18.30
N SER A 557 46.44 7.43 -18.46
CA SER A 557 46.89 6.09 -18.06
C SER A 557 47.88 5.42 -19.04
N GLY A 558 47.99 5.93 -20.27
CA GLY A 558 48.84 5.34 -21.31
C GLY A 558 49.39 6.34 -22.31
N SER A 559 50.47 5.96 -23.00
CA SER A 559 51.23 6.84 -23.90
C SER A 559 50.54 7.07 -25.25
N ALA A 560 49.67 8.07 -25.29
CA ALA A 560 49.06 8.58 -26.51
C ALA A 560 49.16 10.11 -26.60
N ALA A 561 48.94 10.64 -27.80
CA ALA A 561 48.63 12.05 -28.00
C ALA A 561 47.11 12.22 -28.06
N LYS A 562 46.54 12.94 -27.10
CA LYS A 562 45.10 13.16 -26.91
C LYS A 562 44.86 14.54 -26.31
N THR A 563 43.69 15.11 -26.56
CA THR A 563 43.20 16.30 -25.85
C THR A 563 42.14 15.86 -24.85
N VAL A 564 42.16 16.44 -23.66
CA VAL A 564 41.11 16.28 -22.64
C VAL A 564 40.45 17.64 -22.43
N THR A 565 39.15 17.72 -22.68
CA THR A 565 38.34 18.92 -22.41
C THR A 565 37.66 18.75 -21.06
N VAL A 566 37.64 19.79 -20.23
CA VAL A 566 36.92 19.79 -18.95
C VAL A 566 35.94 20.95 -18.95
N SER A 567 34.65 20.64 -18.77
CA SER A 567 33.53 21.60 -18.80
C SER A 567 32.52 21.27 -17.71
N ARG A 568 31.80 22.28 -17.20
CA ARG A 568 30.62 22.05 -16.35
C ARG A 568 29.62 21.19 -17.13
N PHE A 569 28.94 20.32 -16.41
CA PHE A 569 28.05 19.32 -16.98
C PHE A 569 26.68 19.30 -16.30
N SER A 570 26.64 19.38 -14.96
CA SER A 570 25.40 19.53 -14.18
C SER A 570 25.68 20.15 -12.81
N GLY A 571 24.62 20.53 -12.09
CA GLY A 571 24.72 21.26 -10.83
C GLY A 571 25.06 22.74 -11.04
N ASP A 572 25.61 23.36 -10.00
CA ASP A 572 25.58 24.81 -9.82
C ASP A 572 26.17 25.66 -10.96
N ASP A 573 25.50 26.78 -11.27
CA ASP A 573 25.87 27.68 -12.35
C ASP A 573 27.01 28.66 -11.98
N ASP A 574 27.26 28.88 -10.69
CA ASP A 574 28.30 29.78 -10.17
C ASP A 574 29.68 29.09 -10.05
N LEU A 575 29.69 27.77 -9.79
CA LEU A 575 30.90 26.95 -9.87
C LEU A 575 31.37 26.77 -11.33
N SER A 576 32.56 27.28 -11.69
CA SER A 576 33.04 27.38 -13.09
C SER A 576 34.50 26.95 -13.31
N VAL A 577 34.89 26.64 -14.57
CA VAL A 577 36.30 26.32 -14.92
C VAL A 577 37.10 27.61 -15.15
N ALA A 578 37.76 28.11 -14.10
CA ALA A 578 38.64 29.28 -14.19
C ALA A 578 39.89 29.05 -15.06
N SER A 579 40.47 27.83 -15.06
CA SER A 579 41.59 27.50 -15.96
C SER A 579 41.71 26.00 -16.24
N GLY A 580 42.40 25.62 -17.31
CA GLY A 580 42.72 24.23 -17.62
C GLY A 580 41.64 23.42 -18.34
N GLY A 581 40.52 24.03 -18.74
CA GLY A 581 39.40 23.35 -19.45
C GLY A 581 39.72 22.69 -20.81
N SER A 582 40.97 22.74 -21.28
CA SER A 582 41.45 22.00 -22.45
C SER A 582 42.93 21.64 -22.28
N LEU A 583 43.20 20.42 -21.82
CA LEU A 583 44.53 19.87 -21.57
C LEU A 583 45.06 19.13 -22.80
N THR A 584 46.34 19.30 -23.14
CA THR A 584 46.98 18.63 -24.28
C THR A 584 48.03 17.64 -23.82
N PHE A 585 47.81 16.37 -24.11
CA PHE A 585 48.74 15.28 -23.82
C PHE A 585 49.42 14.79 -25.10
N THR A 586 50.67 14.37 -24.95
CA THR A 586 51.53 13.82 -25.99
C THR A 586 52.22 12.58 -25.45
N THR A 587 52.81 11.77 -26.34
CA THR A 587 53.62 10.60 -25.97
C THR A 587 54.84 10.91 -25.09
N ALA A 588 55.16 12.20 -24.84
CA ALA A 588 56.21 12.65 -23.93
C ALA A 588 55.72 13.21 -22.58
N ASN A 589 54.43 13.56 -22.42
CA ASN A 589 53.87 14.14 -21.18
C ASN A 589 52.52 13.53 -20.73
N TRP A 590 52.05 12.45 -21.36
CA TRP A 590 50.81 11.74 -21.03
C TRP A 590 50.67 11.41 -19.53
N ASN A 591 51.76 10.97 -18.88
CA ASN A 591 51.81 10.63 -17.46
C ASN A 591 52.14 11.81 -16.53
N THR A 592 52.27 13.03 -17.07
CA THR A 592 52.54 14.23 -16.30
C THR A 592 51.22 14.89 -15.91
N TRP A 593 50.97 15.03 -14.61
CA TRP A 593 49.83 15.77 -14.08
C TRP A 593 49.77 17.20 -14.66
N GLN A 594 48.62 17.56 -15.23
CA GLN A 594 48.25 18.92 -15.64
C GLN A 594 47.09 19.39 -14.76
N THR A 595 47.03 20.70 -14.47
CA THR A 595 46.07 21.26 -13.51
C THR A 595 44.82 21.80 -14.21
N VAL A 596 43.65 21.54 -13.63
CA VAL A 596 42.38 22.23 -13.89
C VAL A 596 42.04 23.03 -12.64
N THR A 597 41.67 24.29 -12.83
CA THR A 597 41.30 25.21 -11.74
C THR A 597 39.84 25.57 -11.85
N PHE A 598 39.12 25.42 -10.76
CA PHE A 598 37.72 25.80 -10.62
C PHE A 598 37.62 27.06 -9.75
N ALA A 599 36.59 27.86 -9.98
CA ALA A 599 36.22 29.02 -9.16
C ALA A 599 34.76 28.91 -8.73
N ALA A 600 34.47 29.43 -7.56
CA ALA A 600 33.13 29.81 -7.13
C ALA A 600 32.84 31.25 -7.58
N ALA A 601 31.57 31.65 -7.56
CA ALA A 601 31.21 33.06 -7.46
C ALA A 601 31.27 33.50 -5.99
N GLU A 602 30.70 34.66 -5.69
CA GLU A 602 30.39 35.11 -4.33
C GLU A 602 29.00 35.73 -4.45
N ASP A 603 28.04 35.21 -3.67
CA ASP A 603 26.62 35.54 -3.82
C ASP A 603 26.02 36.10 -2.52
N ALA A 604 25.01 35.46 -1.92
CA ALA A 604 24.29 35.98 -0.75
C ALA A 604 23.38 34.96 -0.01
N ASP A 605 23.35 33.67 -0.37
CA ASP A 605 22.74 32.65 0.49
C ASP A 605 23.78 31.92 1.36
N ASP A 606 23.37 30.86 2.06
CA ASP A 606 24.20 30.04 2.96
C ASP A 606 24.28 28.56 2.50
N ILE A 607 23.87 28.28 1.25
CA ILE A 607 23.65 26.93 0.75
C ILE A 607 24.89 26.43 0.02
N SER A 608 25.74 25.67 0.74
CA SER A 608 26.92 24.99 0.18
C SER A 608 26.57 23.99 -0.93
N SER A 609 26.48 24.48 -2.17
CA SER A 609 26.01 23.78 -3.35
C SER A 609 27.11 22.94 -4.04
N GLY A 610 26.87 22.49 -5.28
CA GLY A 610 27.84 21.70 -6.02
C GLY A 610 27.53 21.48 -7.50
N ALA A 611 28.60 21.33 -8.29
CA ALA A 611 28.57 21.10 -9.72
C ALA A 611 29.43 19.89 -10.12
N THR A 612 28.93 19.05 -11.03
CA THR A 612 29.72 18.03 -11.71
C THR A 612 30.31 18.60 -12.99
N PHE A 613 31.61 18.40 -13.20
CA PHE A 613 32.33 18.71 -14.43
C PHE A 613 32.75 17.41 -15.12
N ARG A 614 32.65 17.35 -16.45
CA ARG A 614 33.08 16.19 -17.24
C ARG A 614 34.42 16.46 -17.92
N ALA A 615 35.45 15.73 -17.52
CA ALA A 615 36.72 15.60 -18.23
C ALA A 615 36.58 14.52 -19.30
N SER A 616 36.62 14.89 -20.57
CA SER A 616 36.30 14.03 -21.72
C SER A 616 37.35 14.13 -22.84
N GLY A 617 37.45 13.12 -23.69
CA GLY A 617 38.32 13.18 -24.87
C GLY A 617 38.08 12.00 -25.83
N ASP A 618 38.44 12.21 -27.10
CA ASP A 618 38.30 11.23 -28.19
C ASP A 618 38.72 9.81 -27.77
N GLY A 619 37.80 8.84 -27.85
CA GLY A 619 38.07 7.43 -27.53
C GLY A 619 38.61 7.16 -26.13
N MET A 620 38.20 7.94 -25.12
CA MET A 620 38.56 7.77 -23.71
C MET A 620 37.33 7.91 -22.82
N HIS A 621 37.26 7.12 -21.74
CA HIS A 621 36.20 7.24 -20.73
C HIS A 621 36.14 8.67 -20.15
N VAL A 622 34.93 9.21 -20.01
CA VAL A 622 34.66 10.52 -19.42
C VAL A 622 34.82 10.45 -17.90
N ARG A 623 35.75 11.20 -17.30
CA ARG A 623 35.89 11.27 -15.84
C ARG A 623 35.13 12.47 -15.30
N GLU A 624 34.33 12.24 -14.29
CA GLU A 624 33.60 13.31 -13.61
C GLU A 624 34.42 13.86 -12.44
N ILE A 625 34.44 15.18 -12.31
CA ILE A 625 35.07 15.92 -11.23
C ILE A 625 33.94 16.63 -10.48
N PHE A 626 33.74 16.27 -9.21
CA PHE A 626 32.81 16.97 -8.34
C PHE A 626 33.47 18.25 -7.82
N VAL A 627 32.81 19.39 -7.98
CA VAL A 627 33.20 20.62 -7.31
C VAL A 627 32.08 20.95 -6.33
N ARG A 628 32.43 21.26 -5.08
CA ARG A 628 31.48 21.75 -4.08
C ARG A 628 31.83 23.17 -3.70
N GLU A 629 30.81 23.96 -3.45
CA GLU A 629 30.94 25.27 -2.82
C GLU A 629 31.43 25.07 -1.37
N GLN A 630 32.07 26.09 -0.81
CA GLN A 630 32.40 26.17 0.60
C GLN A 630 32.19 27.59 1.07
N ASP A 631 31.00 27.79 1.62
CA ASP A 631 30.47 29.06 2.09
C ASP A 631 31.41 29.81 3.05
N THR A 632 31.38 31.14 2.99
CA THR A 632 32.10 32.01 3.94
C THR A 632 31.21 33.04 4.64
N SER A 633 29.92 33.09 4.31
CA SER A 633 28.92 33.83 5.05
C SER A 633 28.80 33.29 6.47
N ALA A 634 28.52 34.19 7.42
CA ALA A 634 28.14 33.80 8.76
C ALA A 634 26.61 33.61 8.78
N PRO A 635 26.08 32.51 9.35
CA PRO A 635 24.64 32.28 9.42
C PRO A 635 23.89 33.52 9.92
N ALA A 636 22.83 33.88 9.21
CA ALA A 636 22.00 35.00 9.57
C ALA A 636 21.16 34.64 10.80
N PRO A 637 21.27 35.36 11.94
CA PRO A 637 20.41 35.08 13.08
C PRO A 637 18.94 35.30 12.69
N PRO A 638 18.01 34.43 13.10
CA PRO A 638 16.64 34.41 12.58
C PRO A 638 15.91 35.74 12.76
N VAL A 639 14.89 35.96 11.93
CA VAL A 639 13.99 37.11 12.00
C VAL A 639 13.28 37.17 13.35
N ALA A 640 13.08 38.40 13.83
CA ALA A 640 12.40 38.64 15.09
C ALA A 640 10.92 38.21 14.99
N PRO A 641 10.39 37.39 15.93
CA PRO A 641 9.01 36.93 15.89
C PRO A 641 7.99 38.06 15.74
N ALA A 642 7.09 37.91 14.77
CA ALA A 642 6.02 38.85 14.46
C ALA A 642 4.71 38.48 15.16
N GLY A 643 3.69 39.34 15.04
CA GLY A 643 2.32 39.03 15.49
C GLY A 643 2.09 38.91 17.00
N LEU A 644 3.13 38.98 17.84
CA LEU A 644 3.04 38.72 19.28
C LEU A 644 1.89 39.48 19.96
N VAL A 645 0.94 38.72 20.50
CA VAL A 645 -0.14 39.21 21.35
C VAL A 645 -0.05 38.60 22.74
N ALA A 646 -0.47 39.38 23.74
CA ALA A 646 -0.62 38.96 25.11
C ALA A 646 -2.10 39.09 25.50
N LYS A 647 -2.71 37.99 25.92
CA LYS A 647 -4.10 37.92 26.37
C LYS A 647 -4.09 37.59 27.86
N ALA A 648 -4.85 38.32 28.67
CA ALA A 648 -5.14 37.87 30.02
C ALA A 648 -5.89 36.53 29.91
N GLY A 649 -5.44 35.58 30.71
CA GLY A 649 -6.19 34.40 31.09
C GLY A 649 -6.07 34.28 32.61
N ASP A 650 -6.87 33.44 33.21
CA ASP A 650 -7.47 33.77 34.51
C ASP A 650 -6.58 33.29 35.71
N SER A 651 -5.31 32.99 35.42
CA SER A 651 -4.16 32.93 36.36
C SER A 651 -2.86 33.51 35.78
N GLY A 652 -2.95 34.33 34.73
CA GLY A 652 -1.78 34.92 34.11
C GLY A 652 -1.97 35.39 32.67
N VAL A 653 -1.08 34.97 31.77
CA VAL A 653 -1.03 35.50 30.40
C VAL A 653 -0.76 34.41 29.38
N SER A 654 -1.67 34.28 28.42
CA SER A 654 -1.44 33.55 27.17
C SER A 654 -0.72 34.45 26.16
N LEU A 655 0.37 33.93 25.61
CA LEU A 655 1.17 34.52 24.55
C LEU A 655 1.03 33.67 23.28
N ASP A 656 0.95 34.35 22.15
CA ASP A 656 0.61 33.79 20.85
C ASP A 656 1.27 34.70 19.80
N TRP A 657 2.01 34.13 18.85
CA TRP A 657 2.79 34.89 17.85
C TRP A 657 2.83 34.17 16.50
N ASP A 658 3.14 34.91 15.44
CA ASP A 658 3.27 34.33 14.10
C ASP A 658 4.45 33.34 14.10
N THR A 659 4.22 32.11 13.60
CA THR A 659 5.29 31.13 13.42
C THR A 659 6.36 31.69 12.50
N ASN A 660 7.63 31.52 12.86
CA ASN A 660 8.72 32.03 12.03
C ASN A 660 8.70 31.37 10.65
N SER A 661 9.06 32.14 9.62
CA SER A 661 9.01 31.72 8.21
C SER A 661 10.35 31.17 7.70
N GLU A 662 11.23 30.78 8.62
CA GLU A 662 12.60 30.31 8.37
C GLU A 662 12.66 28.87 8.90
N ASP A 663 13.01 27.91 8.03
CA ASP A 663 12.85 26.48 8.30
C ASP A 663 13.85 25.93 9.35
N ASP A 664 14.90 26.70 9.67
CA ASP A 664 15.95 26.40 10.66
C ASP A 664 15.60 26.88 12.09
N ALA A 665 14.50 27.63 12.27
CA ALA A 665 14.11 28.27 13.53
C ALA A 665 13.52 27.29 14.56
N VAL A 666 14.34 26.38 15.09
CA VAL A 666 13.93 25.23 15.92
C VAL A 666 13.25 25.57 17.26
N SER A 667 13.42 26.77 17.83
CA SER A 667 12.75 27.13 19.09
C SER A 667 12.66 28.63 19.36
N TYR A 668 11.99 28.98 20.46
CA TYR A 668 11.83 30.34 20.95
C TYR A 668 12.31 30.51 22.41
N THR A 669 12.73 31.73 22.75
CA THR A 669 12.99 32.18 24.13
C THR A 669 12.03 33.32 24.49
N VAL A 670 11.32 33.16 25.60
CA VAL A 670 10.24 34.05 26.06
C VAL A 670 10.70 34.87 27.25
N TYR A 671 10.44 36.17 27.23
CA TYR A 671 10.83 37.14 28.25
C TYR A 671 9.63 37.90 28.80
N ARG A 672 9.74 38.35 30.06
CA ARG A 672 8.71 39.16 30.74
C ARG A 672 9.31 40.32 31.51
N SER A 673 8.66 41.48 31.49
CA SER A 673 8.94 42.62 32.38
C SER A 673 7.68 43.17 33.04
N ALA A 674 7.80 43.65 34.27
CA ALA A 674 6.77 44.40 34.99
C ALA A 674 6.93 45.93 34.82
N THR A 675 7.59 46.38 33.74
CA THR A 675 7.80 47.80 33.43
C THR A 675 7.96 47.99 31.92
N GLU A 676 7.25 48.97 31.38
CA GLU A 676 7.29 49.36 29.97
C GLU A 676 8.74 49.69 29.52
N GLY A 677 9.23 49.01 28.47
CA GLY A 677 10.60 49.17 27.98
C GLY A 677 11.71 48.63 28.90
N GLY A 678 11.38 47.81 29.91
CA GLY A 678 12.38 47.06 30.68
C GLY A 678 13.02 45.94 29.85
N THR A 679 14.23 45.50 30.22
CA THR A 679 14.95 44.41 29.51
C THR A 679 14.31 43.03 29.66
N GLY A 680 13.37 42.89 30.61
CA GLY A 680 12.78 41.63 31.02
C GLY A 680 13.72 40.68 31.76
N GLU A 681 13.12 39.61 32.26
CA GLU A 681 13.79 38.39 32.72
C GLU A 681 13.35 37.22 31.83
N VAL A 682 14.21 36.24 31.63
CA VAL A 682 13.89 35.01 30.87
C VAL A 682 12.83 34.22 31.64
N LEU A 683 11.75 33.86 30.95
CA LEU A 683 10.62 33.11 31.50
C LEU A 683 10.65 31.64 31.02
N ALA A 684 11.01 31.42 29.75
CA ALA A 684 11.25 30.09 29.18
C ALA A 684 12.26 30.15 28.02
N THR A 685 12.91 29.02 27.75
CA THR A 685 13.88 28.79 26.66
C THR A 685 13.59 27.43 26.02
N GLY A 686 13.77 27.29 24.71
CA GLY A 686 13.49 26.03 24.02
C GLY A 686 11.99 25.75 23.88
N VAL A 687 11.18 26.81 23.79
CA VAL A 687 9.74 26.69 23.49
C VAL A 687 9.61 26.36 22.01
N ILE A 688 9.07 25.20 21.65
CA ILE A 688 9.01 24.76 20.24
C ILE A 688 7.79 25.31 19.47
N ASN A 689 6.70 25.60 20.17
CA ASN A 689 5.48 26.14 19.57
C ASN A 689 5.49 27.67 19.55
N SER A 690 4.74 28.28 18.63
CA SER A 690 4.56 29.74 18.55
C SER A 690 3.59 30.32 19.60
N ASN A 691 3.54 29.71 20.78
CA ASN A 691 2.70 30.10 21.90
C ASN A 691 3.35 29.74 23.24
N TYR A 692 2.92 30.43 24.31
CA TYR A 692 3.39 30.18 25.67
C TYR A 692 2.36 30.64 26.71
N PHE A 693 2.30 29.99 27.88
CA PHE A 693 1.42 30.38 28.99
C PHE A 693 2.22 30.74 30.25
N ASP A 694 2.17 32.01 30.64
CA ASP A 694 2.77 32.51 31.89
C ASP A 694 1.82 32.30 33.07
N SER A 695 1.83 31.10 33.64
CA SER A 695 1.14 30.75 34.89
C SER A 695 1.76 31.38 36.14
N THR A 696 2.62 32.40 36.00
CA THR A 696 3.28 33.10 37.11
C THR A 696 3.03 34.61 37.13
N ALA A 697 2.15 35.11 36.25
CA ALA A 697 1.73 36.51 36.26
C ALA A 697 0.70 36.75 37.37
N VAL A 698 0.87 37.85 38.12
CA VAL A 698 0.01 38.19 39.26
C VAL A 698 -1.17 39.06 38.82
N THR A 699 -2.39 38.59 39.05
CA THR A 699 -3.66 39.30 38.85
C THR A 699 -3.60 40.76 39.35
N GLY A 700 -4.12 41.69 38.53
CA GLY A 700 -4.08 43.13 38.77
C GLY A 700 -2.76 43.81 38.37
N THR A 701 -1.80 43.07 37.80
CA THR A 701 -0.50 43.61 37.35
C THR A 701 -0.44 43.69 35.82
N THR A 702 0.05 44.80 35.28
CA THR A 702 0.38 44.91 33.85
C THR A 702 1.79 44.37 33.59
N TYR A 703 1.88 43.39 32.70
CA TYR A 703 3.13 42.82 32.22
C TYR A 703 3.36 43.12 30.74
N TYR A 704 4.64 43.13 30.37
CA TYR A 704 5.14 43.36 29.02
C TYR A 704 5.96 42.13 28.62
N TYR A 705 5.70 41.57 27.45
CA TYR A 705 6.30 40.32 26.97
C TYR A 705 6.98 40.52 25.62
N PHE A 706 8.07 39.80 25.43
CA PHE A 706 8.86 39.81 24.20
C PHE A 706 9.38 38.39 23.95
N VAL A 707 9.56 38.04 22.69
CA VAL A 707 10.03 36.72 22.26
C VAL A 707 11.23 36.89 21.32
N LYS A 708 12.09 35.86 21.28
CA LYS A 708 13.10 35.64 20.26
C LYS A 708 12.95 34.27 19.63
N ALA A 709 13.26 34.15 18.34
CA ALA A 709 13.55 32.88 17.70
C ALA A 709 15.00 32.45 17.97
N VAL A 710 15.26 31.16 17.87
CA VAL A 710 16.55 30.49 18.04
C VAL A 710 16.66 29.41 16.97
N ASP A 711 17.71 29.48 16.16
CA ASP A 711 18.00 28.52 15.08
C ASP A 711 18.68 27.22 15.56
N SER A 712 18.88 26.28 14.64
CA SER A 712 19.57 25.01 14.89
C SER A 712 21.03 25.15 15.34
N ASP A 713 21.73 26.23 14.97
CA ASP A 713 23.10 26.54 15.41
C ASP A 713 23.15 27.37 16.70
N SER A 714 21.98 27.65 17.29
CA SER A 714 21.78 28.41 18.53
C SER A 714 22.15 29.90 18.48
N PHE A 715 22.04 30.58 17.33
CA PHE A 715 21.98 32.05 17.34
C PHE A 715 20.58 32.53 17.76
N GLU A 716 20.51 33.77 18.26
CA GLU A 716 19.27 34.37 18.77
C GLU A 716 18.84 35.53 17.86
N SER A 717 17.56 35.59 17.54
CA SER A 717 16.97 36.70 16.78
C SER A 717 17.13 38.07 17.47
N GLN A 718 16.81 39.14 16.72
CA GLN A 718 16.40 40.39 17.38
C GLN A 718 15.11 40.15 18.19
N ILE A 719 14.90 40.98 19.21
CA ILE A 719 13.74 40.85 20.10
C ILE A 719 12.47 41.33 19.37
N SER A 720 11.34 40.64 19.60
CA SER A 720 10.05 41.03 19.05
C SER A 720 9.61 42.43 19.49
N GLU A 721 8.63 43.02 18.78
CA GLU A 721 7.81 44.08 19.35
C GLU A 721 7.14 43.60 20.66
N SER A 722 6.90 44.52 21.60
CA SER A 722 6.43 44.15 22.94
C SER A 722 4.90 44.08 23.02
N ALA A 723 4.36 42.90 23.34
CA ALA A 723 2.97 42.78 23.76
C ALA A 723 2.82 43.19 25.22
N SER A 724 1.65 43.70 25.62
CA SER A 724 1.37 44.02 27.02
C SER A 724 -0.10 43.80 27.38
N VAL A 725 -0.34 43.34 28.60
CA VAL A 725 -1.69 43.10 29.11
C VAL A 725 -1.76 43.29 30.63
N LEU A 726 -2.91 43.71 31.13
CA LEU A 726 -3.26 43.67 32.54
C LEU A 726 -3.79 42.28 32.86
N ALA A 727 -3.07 41.49 33.66
CA ALA A 727 -3.60 40.24 34.20
C ALA A 727 -4.82 40.55 35.08
N GLY A 728 -5.89 39.78 34.97
CA GLY A 728 -7.18 40.10 35.57
C GLY A 728 -8.29 39.21 35.03
N GLU A 729 -9.10 38.66 35.93
CA GLU A 729 -9.96 37.53 35.61
C GLU A 729 -11.21 37.99 34.83
N THR A 730 -11.67 37.11 33.94
CA THR A 730 -12.92 37.22 33.19
C THR A 730 -13.87 36.10 33.58
N PRO A 731 -15.19 36.34 33.68
CA PRO A 731 -16.14 35.25 33.86
C PRO A 731 -15.96 34.24 32.73
N PRO A 732 -15.85 32.93 33.00
CA PRO A 732 -15.40 31.97 32.01
C PRO A 732 -16.20 31.97 30.72
N ALA A 733 -15.54 31.58 29.63
CA ALA A 733 -16.23 31.39 28.36
C ALA A 733 -17.42 30.44 28.53
N ALA A 734 -18.56 30.77 27.92
CA ALA A 734 -19.70 29.85 27.90
C ALA A 734 -19.25 28.50 27.29
N PRO A 735 -19.52 27.36 27.95
CA PRO A 735 -19.11 26.04 27.46
C PRO A 735 -19.51 25.82 25.99
N THR A 736 -18.73 25.05 25.25
CA THR A 736 -18.97 24.84 23.81
C THR A 736 -19.17 23.37 23.48
N GLY A 737 -19.73 23.07 22.31
CA GLY A 737 -19.88 21.68 21.86
C GLY A 737 -20.79 20.82 22.74
N LEU A 738 -21.73 21.40 23.50
CA LEU A 738 -22.70 20.64 24.29
C LEU A 738 -23.48 19.66 23.38
N VAL A 739 -23.26 18.37 23.60
CA VAL A 739 -24.04 17.28 23.03
C VAL A 739 -24.81 16.63 24.17
N VAL A 740 -26.13 16.70 24.09
CA VAL A 740 -26.98 15.80 24.87
C VAL A 740 -27.07 14.50 24.08
N THR A 741 -26.87 13.36 24.75
CA THR A 741 -27.01 12.01 24.17
C THR A 741 -27.91 11.15 25.05
N PRO A 742 -28.81 10.30 24.50
CA PRO A 742 -29.61 9.38 25.31
C PRO A 742 -28.78 8.17 25.77
N ASP A 743 -28.21 8.22 26.98
CA ASP A 743 -27.58 7.04 27.60
C ASP A 743 -28.64 6.18 28.31
N GLY A 744 -29.33 5.39 27.50
CA GLY A 744 -30.41 4.51 27.91
C GLY A 744 -31.66 5.25 28.40
N PHE A 745 -31.66 5.71 29.66
CA PHE A 745 -32.73 6.55 30.21
C PHE A 745 -32.30 7.99 30.42
N MET A 746 -31.00 8.13 30.64
CA MET A 746 -30.39 9.21 31.37
C MET A 746 -29.78 10.10 30.31
N MET A 747 -30.01 11.40 30.37
CA MET A 747 -29.40 12.27 29.38
C MET A 747 -27.93 12.43 29.79
N ALA A 748 -27.05 11.77 29.05
CA ALA A 748 -25.61 12.02 29.15
C ALA A 748 -25.35 13.33 28.40
N LEU A 749 -25.07 14.38 29.16
CA LEU A 749 -24.56 15.62 28.63
C LEU A 749 -23.04 15.52 28.61
N ASP A 750 -22.47 15.75 27.46
CA ASP A 750 -21.04 15.96 27.26
C ASP A 750 -20.85 17.36 26.64
N TRP A 751 -19.80 18.07 27.01
CA TRP A 751 -19.43 19.35 26.40
C TRP A 751 -17.92 19.48 26.35
N ASN A 752 -17.40 20.30 25.43
CA ASN A 752 -15.97 20.58 25.39
C ASN A 752 -15.56 21.16 26.75
N ASP A 753 -14.53 20.58 27.37
CA ASP A 753 -13.92 21.16 28.56
C ASP A 753 -13.59 22.63 28.34
N SER A 754 -13.85 23.44 29.35
CA SER A 754 -13.41 24.82 29.36
C SER A 754 -11.88 24.83 29.25
N THR A 755 -11.36 25.51 28.23
CA THR A 755 -9.93 25.85 28.16
C THR A 755 -9.56 26.94 29.18
N ASP A 756 -10.56 27.50 29.85
CA ASP A 756 -10.38 28.30 31.04
C ASP A 756 -9.98 27.41 32.22
N PHE A 757 -8.83 27.70 32.81
CA PHE A 757 -8.19 26.86 33.81
C PHE A 757 -8.52 27.32 35.25
N ASP A 758 -9.16 28.49 35.44
CA ASP A 758 -9.61 28.99 36.75
C ASP A 758 -10.99 28.43 37.17
N LEU A 759 -11.64 27.76 36.22
CA LEU A 759 -12.88 27.01 36.36
C LEU A 759 -12.90 26.25 37.70
N ALA A 760 -13.76 26.67 38.61
CA ALA A 760 -14.08 25.89 39.78
C ALA A 760 -15.04 24.75 39.42
N THR A 761 -16.15 25.10 38.75
CA THR A 761 -17.28 24.18 38.56
C THR A 761 -18.16 24.53 37.36
N TYR A 762 -18.94 23.57 36.87
CA TYR A 762 -20.05 23.78 35.94
C TYR A 762 -21.42 23.67 36.66
N SER A 763 -22.46 24.26 36.06
CA SER A 763 -23.87 24.06 36.46
C SER A 763 -24.74 23.67 35.26
N VAL A 764 -25.60 22.67 35.45
CA VAL A 764 -26.48 22.10 34.41
C VAL A 764 -27.93 22.46 34.70
N TYR A 765 -28.57 23.11 33.75
CA TYR A 765 -29.96 23.54 33.80
C TYR A 765 -30.82 22.75 32.81
N ARG A 766 -32.04 22.40 33.24
CA ARG A 766 -33.02 21.65 32.43
C ARG A 766 -34.38 22.33 32.42
N SER A 767 -34.93 22.51 31.23
CA SER A 767 -36.27 23.06 30.97
C SER A 767 -37.12 22.09 30.15
N THR A 768 -38.44 22.33 30.12
CA THR A 768 -39.39 21.71 29.14
C THR A 768 -39.92 22.75 28.13
N SER A 769 -39.30 23.94 28.09
CA SER A 769 -39.59 25.05 27.19
C SER A 769 -38.27 25.68 26.71
N ILE A 770 -38.13 25.90 25.40
CA ILE A 770 -36.90 26.40 24.77
C ILE A 770 -36.50 27.81 25.26
N ASP A 771 -37.50 28.67 25.51
CA ASP A 771 -37.33 30.07 25.89
C ASP A 771 -36.95 30.27 27.37
N GLU A 772 -37.03 29.20 28.19
CA GLU A 772 -36.71 29.24 29.61
C GLU A 772 -35.34 28.58 29.87
N VAL A 773 -34.54 29.16 30.77
CA VAL A 773 -33.26 28.57 31.20
C VAL A 773 -33.48 27.24 31.93
N GLY A 774 -34.63 27.11 32.62
CA GLY A 774 -35.03 25.91 33.34
C GLY A 774 -34.64 25.96 34.82
N VAL A 775 -34.51 24.77 35.42
CA VAL A 775 -34.08 24.59 36.82
C VAL A 775 -32.71 23.92 36.81
N ALA A 776 -31.79 24.39 37.65
CA ALA A 776 -30.53 23.70 37.89
C ALA A 776 -30.79 22.30 38.46
N ILE A 777 -30.33 21.26 37.76
CA ILE A 777 -30.44 19.86 38.18
C ILE A 777 -29.12 19.33 38.76
N ALA A 778 -28.00 19.96 38.37
CA ALA A 778 -26.72 19.83 39.04
C ALA A 778 -26.01 21.19 39.06
N VAL A 779 -25.20 21.39 40.10
CA VAL A 779 -24.34 22.54 40.36
C VAL A 779 -23.07 22.01 41.03
N GLU A 780 -22.01 22.82 41.08
CA GLU A 780 -20.72 22.45 41.68
C GLU A 780 -20.05 21.22 41.00
N LEU A 781 -20.29 21.00 39.70
CA LEU A 781 -19.69 19.89 38.94
C LEU A 781 -18.24 20.16 38.54
N THR A 782 -17.31 19.25 38.80
CA THR A 782 -15.89 19.38 38.42
C THR A 782 -15.51 18.56 37.18
N SER A 783 -16.49 18.27 36.31
CA SER A 783 -16.34 17.46 35.09
C SER A 783 -17.20 18.04 33.97
N SER A 784 -16.70 17.93 32.74
CA SER A 784 -17.37 18.26 31.47
C SER A 784 -18.47 17.28 31.06
N GLU A 785 -18.57 16.15 31.77
CA GLU A 785 -19.68 15.20 31.66
C GLU A 785 -20.69 15.35 32.81
N TYR A 786 -21.98 15.19 32.50
CA TYR A 786 -23.05 15.03 33.50
C TYR A 786 -24.18 14.12 33.01
N VAL A 787 -24.61 13.19 33.87
CA VAL A 787 -25.69 12.24 33.58
C VAL A 787 -26.96 12.62 34.35
N ASP A 788 -27.98 13.13 33.65
CA ASP A 788 -29.30 13.38 34.22
C ASP A 788 -30.10 12.07 34.36
N GLU A 789 -29.86 11.37 35.48
CA GLU A 789 -30.62 10.16 35.84
C GLU A 789 -32.13 10.41 36.04
N THR A 790 -32.55 11.67 36.15
CA THR A 790 -33.91 12.09 36.49
C THR A 790 -34.78 12.43 35.29
N ALA A 791 -34.24 12.35 34.06
CA ALA A 791 -35.01 12.52 32.83
C ALA A 791 -36.14 11.46 32.74
N ILE A 792 -37.35 11.90 32.37
CA ILE A 792 -38.49 11.01 32.17
C ILE A 792 -38.53 10.58 30.69
N PRO A 793 -38.40 9.29 30.35
CA PRO A 793 -38.46 8.82 28.96
C PRO A 793 -39.72 9.28 28.24
N GLY A 794 -39.57 9.69 26.98
CA GLY A 794 -40.66 10.25 26.17
C GLY A 794 -41.05 11.70 26.48
N VAL A 795 -40.31 12.40 27.34
CA VAL A 795 -40.43 13.86 27.54
C VAL A 795 -39.29 14.57 26.80
N VAL A 796 -39.63 15.66 26.10
CA VAL A 796 -38.65 16.56 25.47
C VAL A 796 -38.12 17.52 26.53
N TYR A 797 -36.80 17.57 26.65
CA TYR A 797 -36.09 18.48 27.52
C TYR A 797 -35.16 19.40 26.73
N PHE A 798 -34.90 20.56 27.31
CA PHE A 798 -34.00 21.58 26.81
C PHE A 798 -32.90 21.77 27.86
N TYR A 799 -31.66 21.47 27.50
CA TYR A 799 -30.51 21.54 28.41
C TYR A 799 -29.63 22.74 28.10
N ARG A 800 -29.07 23.35 29.14
CA ARG A 800 -28.08 24.43 29.09
C ARG A 800 -27.02 24.18 30.16
N VAL A 801 -25.79 24.62 29.89
CA VAL A 801 -24.67 24.55 30.84
C VAL A 801 -24.04 25.93 30.97
N THR A 802 -23.57 26.24 32.18
CA THR A 802 -22.70 27.38 32.50
C THR A 802 -21.42 26.87 33.15
N ALA A 803 -20.34 27.66 33.02
CA ALA A 803 -19.11 27.53 33.79
C ALA A 803 -19.10 28.57 34.93
N THR A 804 -18.38 28.29 36.01
CA THR A 804 -18.21 29.19 37.16
C THR A 804 -16.77 29.12 37.66
N ASP A 805 -16.13 30.28 37.81
CA ASP A 805 -14.75 30.42 38.30
C ASP A 805 -14.59 30.25 39.83
N VAL A 806 -13.35 30.25 40.31
CA VAL A 806 -13.00 30.13 41.75
C VAL A 806 -13.39 31.34 42.62
N ASP A 807 -13.60 32.52 42.04
CA ASP A 807 -14.08 33.71 42.76
C ASP A 807 -15.63 33.84 42.73
N GLY A 808 -16.30 33.03 41.90
CA GLY A 808 -17.75 32.83 41.84
C GLY A 808 -18.49 33.57 40.73
N ASN A 809 -17.86 33.97 39.63
CA ASN A 809 -18.58 34.53 38.47
C ASN A 809 -19.04 33.39 37.52
N GLU A 810 -20.31 33.44 37.11
CA GLU A 810 -20.93 32.44 36.23
C GLU A 810 -21.01 32.94 34.78
N SER A 811 -20.74 32.05 33.81
CA SER A 811 -20.77 32.35 32.38
C SER A 811 -22.19 32.61 31.86
N GLU A 812 -22.31 33.24 30.69
CA GLU A 812 -23.59 33.25 29.94
C GLU A 812 -24.01 31.80 29.62
N ALA A 813 -25.32 31.53 29.73
CA ALA A 813 -25.86 30.18 29.55
C ALA A 813 -25.99 29.82 28.06
N LEU A 814 -25.53 28.60 27.71
CA LEU A 814 -25.58 28.09 26.34
C LEU A 814 -26.95 28.19 25.65
N SER A 815 -26.92 28.24 24.32
CA SER A 815 -28.10 27.98 23.49
C SER A 815 -28.64 26.57 23.77
N PRO A 816 -29.96 26.39 23.93
CA PRO A 816 -30.51 25.16 24.48
C PRO A 816 -30.46 24.03 23.45
N VAL A 817 -29.87 22.89 23.84
CA VAL A 817 -29.92 21.66 23.05
C VAL A 817 -31.23 20.94 23.35
N VAL A 818 -31.94 20.54 22.29
CA VAL A 818 -33.25 19.89 22.35
C VAL A 818 -33.07 18.39 22.25
N MET A 819 -33.60 17.61 23.20
CA MET A 819 -33.57 16.15 23.12
C MET A 819 -34.80 15.49 23.75
N LEU A 820 -35.27 14.41 23.12
CA LEU A 820 -36.27 13.50 23.65
C LEU A 820 -35.58 12.41 24.48
N ALA A 821 -35.99 12.20 25.73
CA ALA A 821 -35.39 11.17 26.58
C ALA A 821 -35.72 9.75 26.08
N GLY A 822 -34.67 8.99 25.73
CA GLY A 822 -34.76 7.67 25.07
C GLY A 822 -35.08 6.46 25.98
N PRO A 823 -35.16 5.25 25.37
CA PRO A 823 -35.37 3.97 26.06
C PRO A 823 -34.08 3.17 26.40
N ARG A 824 -34.15 2.31 27.44
CA ARG A 824 -32.99 1.79 28.20
C ARG A 824 -32.25 0.58 27.60
N TYR A 825 -31.04 0.80 27.06
CA TYR A 825 -30.04 -0.23 26.69
C TYR A 825 -28.63 0.14 27.20
N GLY A 826 -27.71 -0.84 27.36
CA GLY A 826 -26.39 -0.60 27.96
C GLY A 826 -25.32 -1.67 27.71
N ARG A 827 -24.04 -1.25 27.64
CA ARG A 827 -22.86 -1.99 27.14
C ARG A 827 -22.65 -3.40 27.73
N VAL A 828 -22.02 -4.27 26.93
CA VAL A 828 -21.67 -5.67 27.24
C VAL A 828 -20.17 -5.92 27.02
N GLN A 829 -19.54 -6.74 27.86
CA GLN A 829 -18.12 -7.14 27.71
C GLN A 829 -17.97 -8.55 27.10
N SER A 830 -17.04 -8.69 26.15
CA SER A 830 -16.54 -9.94 25.54
C SER A 830 -17.60 -10.84 24.87
N VAL A 831 -17.59 -10.84 23.53
CA VAL A 831 -18.47 -11.62 22.66
C VAL A 831 -17.64 -12.45 21.69
N LEU A 832 -18.02 -13.72 21.45
CA LEU A 832 -17.52 -14.50 20.32
C LEU A 832 -18.44 -14.29 19.11
N TYR A 833 -17.88 -13.81 18.00
CA TYR A 833 -18.60 -13.37 16.81
C TYR A 833 -18.25 -14.23 15.58
N HIS A 834 -19.25 -14.58 14.77
CA HIS A 834 -19.05 -15.24 13.47
C HIS A 834 -20.24 -14.96 12.54
N ARG A 835 -19.97 -14.75 11.26
CA ARG A 835 -20.96 -14.36 10.23
C ARG A 835 -20.83 -15.24 9.00
N PHE A 836 -21.94 -15.50 8.31
CA PHE A 836 -21.98 -16.37 7.12
C PHE A 836 -22.05 -15.57 5.81
N ASP A 837 -20.94 -14.99 5.36
CA ASP A 837 -20.88 -14.40 4.02
C ASP A 837 -21.01 -15.48 2.92
N GLY A 838 -21.65 -15.11 1.81
CA GLY A 838 -21.91 -16.00 0.69
C GLY A 838 -22.88 -15.40 -0.33
N ASP A 839 -22.34 -14.60 -1.25
CA ASP A 839 -23.01 -14.20 -2.50
C ASP A 839 -22.79 -15.32 -3.55
N PRO A 840 -23.84 -15.94 -4.11
CA PRO A 840 -23.71 -17.07 -5.03
C PRO A 840 -23.67 -16.62 -6.51
N GLY A 841 -22.74 -15.73 -6.91
CA GLY A 841 -22.88 -15.06 -8.22
C GLY A 841 -21.68 -14.43 -8.94
N ASP A 842 -20.46 -14.44 -8.42
CA ASP A 842 -19.25 -14.15 -9.24
C ASP A 842 -18.05 -14.99 -8.74
N ASP A 843 -17.21 -15.46 -9.65
CA ASP A 843 -16.00 -16.23 -9.35
C ASP A 843 -14.75 -15.33 -9.57
N THR A 844 -13.67 -15.62 -8.84
CA THR A 844 -12.29 -15.08 -8.94
C THR A 844 -11.88 -13.87 -8.06
N GLU A 845 -10.59 -13.90 -7.67
CA GLU A 845 -9.73 -12.87 -7.04
C GLU A 845 -9.82 -12.55 -5.50
N ASP A 846 -8.88 -13.20 -4.79
CA ASP A 846 -7.99 -12.72 -3.68
C ASP A 846 -8.39 -12.52 -2.19
N PRO A 847 -7.40 -12.57 -1.25
CA PRO A 847 -7.62 -12.73 0.20
C PRO A 847 -7.27 -11.48 1.05
N ALA A 848 -7.76 -11.47 2.31
CA ALA A 848 -7.28 -10.70 3.47
C ALA A 848 -6.86 -9.21 3.24
N THR A 849 -7.52 -8.22 3.84
CA THR A 849 -7.61 -8.05 5.31
C THR A 849 -8.68 -6.99 5.67
N VAL A 850 -9.12 -6.95 6.93
CA VAL A 850 -10.08 -5.98 7.52
C VAL A 850 -11.50 -6.00 6.93
N LEU A 851 -12.44 -6.59 7.67
CA LEU A 851 -13.88 -6.48 7.39
C LEU A 851 -14.69 -6.13 8.65
N PHE A 852 -15.06 -4.85 8.74
CA PHE A 852 -16.41 -4.52 9.19
C PHE A 852 -17.41 -4.96 8.11
N ASP A 853 -18.67 -5.17 8.51
CA ASP A 853 -19.76 -5.43 7.57
C ASP A 853 -19.85 -4.34 6.48
N ARG A 854 -19.74 -4.77 5.21
CA ARG A 854 -19.99 -3.94 4.03
C ARG A 854 -20.97 -4.61 3.05
N SER A 855 -21.69 -5.65 3.47
CA SER A 855 -22.64 -6.40 2.65
C SER A 855 -24.09 -6.10 3.05
N SER A 856 -24.61 -4.98 2.53
CA SER A 856 -26.04 -4.60 2.62
C SER A 856 -26.95 -5.45 1.71
N GLN A 857 -26.63 -6.73 1.55
CA GLN A 857 -27.32 -7.68 0.67
C GLN A 857 -28.12 -8.67 1.50
N MET A 858 -29.34 -8.99 1.04
CA MET A 858 -30.06 -10.17 1.53
C MET A 858 -29.46 -11.45 0.92
N ASN A 859 -28.22 -11.77 1.30
CA ASN A 859 -27.57 -13.01 0.89
C ASN A 859 -28.42 -14.20 1.31
N ASP A 860 -28.76 -15.09 0.38
CA ASP A 860 -29.60 -16.26 0.68
C ASP A 860 -28.76 -17.41 1.26
N GLY A 861 -27.82 -17.10 2.17
CA GLY A 861 -26.84 -17.98 2.81
C GLY A 861 -26.90 -19.46 2.44
N THR A 862 -26.07 -19.87 1.46
CA THR A 862 -26.02 -21.25 0.97
C THR A 862 -24.56 -21.75 0.94
N PRO A 863 -24.04 -22.30 2.06
CA PRO A 863 -22.61 -22.62 2.19
C PRO A 863 -22.06 -23.57 1.12
N ALA A 864 -21.11 -23.07 0.33
CA ALA A 864 -20.55 -23.73 -0.84
C ALA A 864 -19.10 -24.23 -0.63
N GLY A 865 -18.83 -24.92 0.47
CA GLY A 865 -17.47 -25.42 0.75
C GLY A 865 -17.40 -26.53 1.81
N GLN A 866 -16.17 -26.99 2.07
CA GLN A 866 -15.83 -27.88 3.19
C GLN A 866 -14.62 -27.31 3.94
N ALA A 867 -14.80 -26.14 4.56
CA ALA A 867 -13.76 -25.50 5.35
C ALA A 867 -13.50 -26.27 6.66
N THR A 868 -12.22 -26.47 6.98
CA THR A 868 -11.75 -27.01 8.26
C THR A 868 -10.68 -26.07 8.78
N TYR A 869 -11.02 -25.24 9.77
CA TYR A 869 -10.13 -24.22 10.30
C TYR A 869 -9.25 -24.80 11.43
N SER A 870 -7.94 -24.65 11.32
CA SER A 870 -6.99 -24.80 12.43
C SER A 870 -6.84 -23.48 13.20
N THR A 871 -5.98 -23.47 14.22
CA THR A 871 -5.91 -22.48 15.30
C THR A 871 -5.40 -21.09 14.91
N ASP A 872 -5.09 -20.86 13.64
CA ASP A 872 -4.06 -19.90 13.23
C ASP A 872 -4.67 -18.66 12.55
N VAL A 873 -5.94 -18.36 12.86
CA VAL A 873 -6.75 -17.25 12.29
C VAL A 873 -7.39 -16.41 13.41
N PHE A 874 -6.67 -16.22 14.52
CA PHE A 874 -7.04 -15.32 15.60
C PHE A 874 -5.87 -14.39 15.91
N GLY A 875 -6.05 -13.09 15.70
CA GLY A 875 -5.07 -12.07 16.08
C GLY A 875 -4.89 -11.98 17.60
N ASP A 876 -3.85 -11.27 18.04
CA ASP A 876 -3.30 -11.34 19.41
C ASP A 876 -4.17 -10.78 20.55
N GLU A 877 -5.46 -10.47 20.32
CA GLU A 877 -6.39 -10.01 21.36
C GLU A 877 -6.92 -11.12 22.31
N ILE A 878 -6.61 -12.40 22.04
CA ILE A 878 -7.05 -13.53 22.88
C ILE A 878 -5.87 -14.15 23.66
N PRO A 879 -5.84 -14.05 25.00
CA PRO A 879 -4.83 -14.72 25.82
C PRO A 879 -4.82 -16.24 25.60
N ARG A 880 -3.67 -16.79 25.18
CA ARG A 880 -3.48 -18.21 24.83
C ARG A 880 -3.79 -19.20 25.96
N GLU A 881 -3.93 -18.73 27.20
CA GLU A 881 -4.30 -19.54 28.37
C GLU A 881 -5.74 -20.08 28.34
N LEU A 882 -6.62 -19.51 27.50
CA LEU A 882 -8.04 -19.89 27.43
C LEU A 882 -8.35 -21.10 26.53
N LEU A 883 -7.39 -21.62 25.76
CA LEU A 883 -7.62 -22.68 24.76
C LEU A 883 -6.88 -23.98 25.11
N SER A 884 -7.54 -24.90 25.83
CA SER A 884 -6.95 -26.16 26.29
C SER A 884 -6.89 -27.26 25.20
N ASN A 885 -6.16 -27.01 24.11
CA ASN A 885 -5.69 -27.98 23.10
C ASN A 885 -6.75 -28.89 22.42
N LYS A 886 -8.05 -28.55 22.45
CA LYS A 886 -9.12 -29.41 21.91
C LYS A 886 -10.28 -28.71 21.20
N THR A 887 -10.33 -27.39 21.20
CA THR A 887 -11.31 -26.63 20.41
C THR A 887 -11.00 -26.75 18.91
N SER A 888 -11.94 -27.32 18.17
CA SER A 888 -12.02 -27.19 16.71
C SER A 888 -13.43 -26.73 16.34
N PHE A 889 -13.65 -26.36 15.09
CA PHE A 889 -14.97 -26.06 14.56
C PHE A 889 -15.05 -26.70 13.16
N SER A 890 -16.09 -27.49 12.86
CA SER A 890 -16.16 -28.22 11.59
C SER A 890 -17.55 -28.17 10.96
N LEU A 891 -17.65 -27.57 9.78
CA LEU A 891 -18.83 -27.63 8.93
C LEU A 891 -18.79 -28.94 8.12
N LYS A 892 -19.80 -29.81 8.26
CA LYS A 892 -19.83 -31.12 7.58
C LYS A 892 -20.97 -31.22 6.57
N ARG A 893 -20.59 -31.22 5.29
CA ARG A 893 -21.49 -31.20 4.13
C ARG A 893 -22.10 -32.59 3.84
N SER A 894 -23.08 -33.02 4.64
CA SER A 894 -23.90 -34.21 4.35
C SER A 894 -25.40 -33.91 4.44
N SER A 895 -25.96 -33.41 3.33
CA SER A 895 -27.40 -33.27 3.04
C SER A 895 -28.28 -32.40 3.97
N ALA A 896 -27.73 -31.75 4.99
CA ALA A 896 -28.38 -30.68 5.76
C ALA A 896 -27.37 -29.56 6.08
N GLN A 897 -27.84 -28.34 6.29
CA GLN A 897 -27.02 -27.15 6.61
C GLN A 897 -27.07 -26.89 8.12
N TYR A 898 -25.97 -27.13 8.85
CA TYR A 898 -25.91 -26.87 10.29
C TYR A 898 -24.47 -26.66 10.80
N ALA A 899 -24.32 -25.83 11.83
CA ALA A 899 -23.07 -25.68 12.58
C ALA A 899 -22.87 -26.84 13.57
N VAL A 900 -21.61 -27.22 13.83
CA VAL A 900 -21.27 -28.33 14.74
C VAL A 900 -20.19 -27.92 15.74
N VAL A 901 -20.59 -27.79 17.00
CA VAL A 901 -19.67 -27.89 18.15
C VAL A 901 -19.19 -29.36 18.20
N PRO A 902 -17.87 -29.67 18.15
CA PRO A 902 -17.44 -30.99 17.63
C PRO A 902 -17.70 -32.19 18.53
N ASP A 903 -17.72 -32.02 19.85
CA ASP A 903 -18.18 -33.05 20.77
C ASP A 903 -18.98 -32.44 21.94
N SER A 904 -19.59 -33.30 22.75
CA SER A 904 -20.48 -32.88 23.82
C SER A 904 -19.76 -32.31 25.05
N ASP A 905 -18.44 -32.45 25.11
CA ASP A 905 -17.64 -32.22 26.31
C ASP A 905 -16.58 -31.11 26.07
N SER A 906 -16.56 -30.50 24.87
CA SER A 906 -15.56 -29.52 24.41
C SER A 906 -15.85 -28.05 24.77
N LEU A 907 -17.01 -27.75 25.38
CA LEU A 907 -17.34 -26.43 25.95
C LEU A 907 -17.58 -26.58 27.45
N ASP A 908 -16.57 -26.26 28.26
CA ASP A 908 -16.71 -26.19 29.72
C ASP A 908 -16.55 -24.74 30.21
N PHE A 909 -17.68 -24.09 30.48
CA PHE A 909 -17.71 -22.73 31.03
C PHE A 909 -17.51 -22.68 32.55
N GLY A 910 -17.32 -23.83 33.21
CA GLY A 910 -17.13 -23.93 34.66
C GLY A 910 -18.41 -23.72 35.48
N THR A 911 -18.35 -24.08 36.77
CA THR A 911 -19.45 -23.90 37.73
C THR A 911 -19.47 -22.49 38.31
N GLY A 912 -20.66 -21.89 38.42
CA GLY A 912 -20.86 -20.52 38.90
C GLY A 912 -20.88 -19.46 37.79
N SER A 913 -20.82 -19.86 36.52
CA SER A 913 -20.83 -18.96 35.36
C SER A 913 -22.24 -18.61 34.88
N ALA A 914 -22.35 -17.46 34.22
CA ALA A 914 -23.55 -17.03 33.50
C ALA A 914 -23.18 -16.64 32.05
N PHE A 915 -24.05 -16.93 31.08
CA PHE A 915 -23.80 -16.65 29.66
C PHE A 915 -25.09 -16.47 28.86
N THR A 916 -24.95 -15.94 27.65
CA THR A 916 -26.00 -15.72 26.66
C THR A 916 -25.59 -16.25 25.29
N ILE A 917 -26.54 -16.81 24.54
CA ILE A 917 -26.42 -17.21 23.13
C ILE A 917 -27.53 -16.51 22.34
N GLU A 918 -27.21 -15.99 21.16
CA GLU A 918 -28.13 -15.22 20.30
C GLU A 918 -27.99 -15.69 18.86
N ALA A 919 -29.10 -15.85 18.11
CA ALA A 919 -29.07 -16.25 16.70
C ALA A 919 -30.29 -15.79 15.90
N TRP A 920 -30.08 -15.52 14.61
CA TRP A 920 -31.13 -15.29 13.62
C TRP A 920 -31.42 -16.57 12.82
N VAL A 921 -32.67 -17.04 12.80
CA VAL A 921 -33.05 -18.33 12.20
C VAL A 921 -34.26 -18.24 11.27
N LYS A 922 -34.21 -18.91 10.11
CA LYS A 922 -35.33 -18.95 9.15
C LYS A 922 -36.15 -20.22 9.32
N LEU A 923 -37.40 -20.07 9.80
CA LEU A 923 -38.24 -21.20 10.20
C LEU A 923 -39.05 -21.81 9.04
N SER A 924 -39.18 -21.11 7.91
CA SER A 924 -39.97 -21.56 6.76
C SER A 924 -39.32 -22.71 5.98
N THR A 925 -37.98 -22.83 6.01
CA THR A 925 -37.24 -23.91 5.31
C THR A 925 -37.35 -25.28 5.97
N LEU A 926 -37.87 -25.37 7.20
CA LEU A 926 -37.99 -26.62 7.95
C LEU A 926 -38.92 -27.62 7.22
N GLY A 927 -38.41 -28.83 6.96
CA GLY A 927 -39.08 -29.86 6.16
C GLY A 927 -40.43 -30.35 6.71
N SER A 928 -41.35 -30.67 5.80
CA SER A 928 -42.77 -30.97 6.09
C SER A 928 -43.12 -32.45 6.33
N SER A 929 -42.13 -33.31 6.60
CA SER A 929 -42.33 -34.76 6.77
C SER A 929 -42.74 -35.15 8.20
N ALA A 930 -43.92 -35.76 8.35
CA ALA A 930 -44.56 -36.03 9.65
C ALA A 930 -43.78 -36.91 10.65
N GLU A 931 -42.70 -37.59 10.24
CA GLU A 931 -41.84 -38.40 11.12
C GLU A 931 -40.58 -37.64 11.63
N SER A 932 -40.28 -36.44 11.08
CA SER A 932 -39.16 -35.57 11.52
C SER A 932 -39.61 -34.36 12.35
N ASN A 933 -40.85 -34.39 12.86
CA ASN A 933 -41.59 -33.26 13.46
C ASN A 933 -41.04 -32.65 14.77
N ARG A 934 -39.80 -32.92 15.17
CA ARG A 934 -39.19 -32.35 16.40
C ARG A 934 -37.71 -32.06 16.19
N GLN A 935 -37.39 -30.83 15.82
CA GLN A 935 -36.02 -30.33 15.79
C GLN A 935 -35.72 -29.60 17.10
N TYR A 936 -34.49 -29.72 17.59
CA TYR A 936 -34.11 -29.28 18.94
C TYR A 936 -32.82 -28.44 18.94
N LEU A 937 -32.85 -27.31 19.64
CA LEU A 937 -31.65 -26.70 20.22
C LEU A 937 -31.54 -27.22 21.66
N VAL A 938 -30.58 -28.12 21.91
CA VAL A 938 -30.49 -28.87 23.17
C VAL A 938 -29.47 -28.24 24.10
N ILE A 939 -29.84 -28.12 25.39
CA ILE A 939 -28.94 -27.81 26.50
C ILE A 939 -28.85 -29.06 27.38
N LYS A 940 -27.80 -29.86 27.20
CA LYS A 940 -27.61 -31.15 27.89
C LYS A 940 -26.66 -31.01 29.09
N LYS A 941 -26.83 -31.88 30.09
CA LYS A 941 -25.86 -32.19 31.15
C LYS A 941 -25.12 -33.50 30.82
N SER A 942 -23.81 -33.57 31.06
CA SER A 942 -23.04 -34.80 30.81
C SER A 942 -23.53 -36.00 31.63
N GLY A 943 -23.53 -37.18 31.01
CA GLY A 943 -24.12 -38.41 31.55
C GLY A 943 -24.57 -39.40 30.46
N ALA A 944 -24.65 -40.68 30.85
CA ALA A 944 -25.03 -41.78 29.95
C ALA A 944 -26.51 -41.71 29.54
N LEU A 945 -26.76 -42.04 28.26
CA LEU A 945 -28.07 -41.88 27.61
C LEU A 945 -29.08 -42.93 28.07
N THR A 946 -30.14 -42.45 28.73
CA THR A 946 -31.46 -43.11 28.82
C THR A 946 -32.52 -42.00 28.83
N ASP A 947 -33.74 -42.27 28.37
CA ASP A 947 -34.82 -41.27 28.27
C ASP A 947 -35.13 -40.54 29.60
N ALA A 948 -34.80 -41.17 30.73
CA ALA A 948 -34.99 -40.61 32.07
C ALA A 948 -34.11 -39.38 32.40
N ASN A 949 -33.07 -39.10 31.61
CA ASN A 949 -32.01 -38.13 31.95
C ASN A 949 -32.00 -36.84 31.09
N LEU A 950 -32.99 -36.65 30.22
CA LEU A 950 -33.21 -35.35 29.57
C LEU A 950 -33.75 -34.35 30.59
N ASN A 951 -33.21 -33.12 30.57
CA ASN A 951 -33.63 -32.04 31.48
C ASN A 951 -34.23 -30.85 30.72
N TYR A 952 -33.52 -30.30 29.73
CA TYR A 952 -33.85 -29.03 29.07
C TYR A 952 -33.68 -29.12 27.54
N ALA A 953 -34.70 -28.70 26.78
CA ALA A 953 -34.57 -28.52 25.32
C ALA A 953 -35.58 -27.52 24.75
N PHE A 954 -35.14 -26.76 23.74
CA PHE A 954 -35.94 -25.84 22.96
C PHE A 954 -36.40 -26.56 21.68
N MET A 955 -37.72 -26.67 21.44
CA MET A 955 -38.28 -27.38 20.29
C MET A 955 -38.95 -26.47 19.27
N ILE A 956 -38.81 -26.83 17.99
CA ILE A 956 -39.70 -26.40 16.91
C ILE A 956 -40.49 -27.62 16.41
N ASN A 957 -41.80 -27.48 16.26
CA ASN A 957 -42.71 -28.57 15.89
C ASN A 957 -43.66 -28.15 14.76
N THR A 958 -43.69 -28.97 13.71
CA THR A 958 -44.46 -28.75 12.48
C THR A 958 -45.78 -29.53 12.41
N SER A 959 -46.15 -30.38 13.38
CA SER A 959 -47.58 -30.81 13.55
C SER A 959 -47.98 -31.46 14.89
N GLY A 960 -49.04 -30.93 15.50
CA GLY A 960 -50.20 -31.66 16.04
C GLY A 960 -50.05 -32.63 17.24
N SER A 961 -48.86 -32.85 17.76
CA SER A 961 -48.58 -34.03 18.62
C SER A 961 -48.60 -33.78 20.15
N TYR A 962 -49.17 -32.68 20.63
CA TYR A 962 -49.25 -32.34 22.07
C TYR A 962 -50.65 -31.90 22.56
N GLY A 963 -51.70 -32.40 21.91
CA GLY A 963 -53.08 -32.33 22.45
C GLY A 963 -53.86 -31.05 22.11
N ASP A 964 -53.25 -30.06 21.48
CA ASP A 964 -53.93 -28.90 20.89
C ASP A 964 -54.17 -29.11 19.38
N SER A 965 -55.18 -28.43 18.83
CA SER A 965 -55.80 -28.66 17.53
C SER A 965 -55.65 -27.52 16.52
N GLY A 966 -54.80 -26.53 16.82
CA GLY A 966 -54.46 -25.42 15.91
C GLY A 966 -53.68 -25.85 14.66
N THR A 967 -53.84 -25.09 13.58
CA THR A 967 -53.19 -25.31 12.28
C THR A 967 -52.17 -24.19 11.99
N GLY A 968 -50.97 -24.32 12.55
CA GLY A 968 -49.83 -23.42 12.33
C GLY A 968 -48.52 -24.06 12.80
N ARG A 969 -47.36 -23.52 12.37
CA ARG A 969 -46.05 -23.92 12.95
C ARG A 969 -45.98 -23.36 14.38
N ARG A 970 -45.47 -24.16 15.33
CA ARG A 970 -45.37 -23.73 16.73
C ARG A 970 -44.02 -24.08 17.37
N MET A 971 -43.53 -23.15 18.18
CA MET A 971 -42.33 -23.30 18.99
C MET A 971 -42.72 -23.55 20.45
N ALA A 972 -41.96 -24.42 21.14
CA ALA A 972 -42.33 -24.89 22.48
C ALA A 972 -41.10 -25.18 23.36
N LEU A 973 -41.14 -24.72 24.61
CA LEU A 973 -40.14 -25.05 25.64
C LEU A 973 -40.54 -26.32 26.40
N LEU A 974 -39.66 -27.31 26.44
CA LEU A 974 -39.83 -28.53 27.24
C LEU A 974 -38.81 -28.58 28.39
N LEU A 975 -39.33 -28.82 29.60
CA LEU A 975 -38.54 -29.26 30.75
C LEU A 975 -39.08 -30.63 31.21
N GLY A 976 -38.20 -31.62 31.39
CA GLY A 976 -38.55 -32.86 32.08
C GLY A 976 -37.92 -34.16 31.57
N ASN A 977 -37.79 -35.09 32.52
CA ASN A 977 -37.51 -36.52 32.31
C ASN A 977 -38.49 -37.13 31.29
N GLY A 978 -37.98 -37.90 30.32
CA GLY A 978 -38.72 -38.37 29.15
C GLY A 978 -39.82 -39.43 29.40
N SER A 979 -40.23 -39.68 30.64
CA SER A 979 -41.24 -40.68 31.00
C SER A 979 -42.53 -40.08 31.57
N THR A 980 -43.45 -39.74 30.66
CA THR A 980 -44.84 -39.26 30.88
C THR A 980 -45.01 -37.84 31.45
N SER A 981 -45.97 -37.10 30.87
CA SER A 981 -46.34 -35.72 31.25
C SER A 981 -45.18 -34.72 31.33
N SER A 982 -44.47 -34.52 30.22
CA SER A 982 -43.67 -33.30 30.00
C SER A 982 -44.58 -32.07 30.14
N ALA A 983 -44.20 -31.12 30.99
CA ALA A 983 -44.91 -29.85 31.08
C ALA A 983 -44.48 -28.97 29.89
N VAL A 984 -45.43 -28.67 29.01
CA VAL A 984 -45.29 -27.63 27.98
C VAL A 984 -45.57 -26.31 28.68
N PHE A 985 -44.55 -25.47 28.88
CA PHE A 985 -44.69 -24.23 29.67
C PHE A 985 -45.25 -23.07 28.85
N SER A 986 -44.92 -23.03 27.56
CA SER A 986 -45.46 -22.08 26.58
C SER A 986 -45.48 -22.72 25.19
N THR A 987 -46.36 -22.22 24.33
CA THR A 987 -46.31 -22.47 22.88
C THR A 987 -46.59 -21.16 22.15
N PHE A 988 -45.76 -20.84 21.17
CA PHE A 988 -45.91 -19.65 20.33
C PHE A 988 -46.28 -20.09 18.92
N GLU A 989 -47.25 -19.42 18.29
CA GLU A 989 -47.48 -19.54 16.84
C GLU A 989 -46.51 -18.62 16.11
N VAL A 990 -46.00 -19.06 14.97
CA VAL A 990 -44.99 -18.31 14.23
C VAL A 990 -45.31 -18.34 12.73
N ALA A 991 -45.15 -17.20 12.06
CA ALA A 991 -45.44 -17.05 10.64
C ALA A 991 -44.48 -17.87 9.76
N ASP A 992 -44.93 -18.24 8.55
CA ASP A 992 -44.24 -19.20 7.70
C ASP A 992 -43.45 -18.56 6.54
N THR A 993 -42.88 -17.38 6.76
CA THR A 993 -42.22 -16.57 5.71
C THR A 993 -40.81 -16.09 6.05
N ASP A 994 -40.53 -15.76 7.31
CA ASP A 994 -39.45 -14.83 7.66
C ASP A 994 -38.31 -15.41 8.54
N TRP A 995 -37.36 -14.55 8.85
CA TRP A 995 -36.31 -14.75 9.85
C TRP A 995 -36.84 -14.37 11.23
N HIS A 996 -36.40 -15.09 12.26
CA HIS A 996 -36.77 -14.84 13.66
C HIS A 996 -35.53 -14.80 14.54
N PHE A 997 -35.50 -13.86 15.48
CA PHE A 997 -34.47 -13.79 16.50
C PHE A 997 -34.77 -14.76 17.66
N VAL A 998 -33.73 -15.47 18.11
CA VAL A 998 -33.79 -16.40 19.26
C VAL A 998 -32.60 -16.14 20.18
N ALA A 999 -32.86 -16.01 21.48
CA ALA A 999 -31.80 -15.95 22.48
C ALA A 999 -32.05 -16.90 23.65
N VAL A 1000 -30.97 -17.48 24.19
CA VAL A 1000 -30.99 -18.41 25.33
C VAL A 1000 -29.94 -18.00 26.35
N ARG A 1001 -30.36 -17.89 27.61
CA ARG A 1001 -29.59 -17.32 28.71
C ARG A 1001 -29.57 -18.25 29.90
N PHE A 1002 -28.42 -18.40 30.52
CA PHE A 1002 -28.18 -19.37 31.58
C PHE A 1002 -27.36 -18.73 32.71
N ASP A 1003 -27.73 -19.00 33.95
CA ASP A 1003 -27.04 -18.56 35.15
C ASP A 1003 -27.03 -19.70 36.19
N ASP A 1004 -25.87 -20.34 36.36
CA ASP A 1004 -25.65 -21.43 37.33
C ASP A 1004 -25.74 -20.91 38.78
N THR A 1005 -25.36 -19.66 39.01
CA THR A 1005 -25.34 -19.01 40.33
C THR A 1005 -26.76 -18.70 40.81
N ALA A 1006 -27.59 -18.06 39.98
CA ALA A 1006 -29.00 -17.84 40.31
C ALA A 1006 -29.89 -19.07 40.08
N ASN A 1007 -29.35 -20.14 39.49
CA ASN A 1007 -30.09 -21.33 39.06
C ASN A 1007 -31.25 -20.98 38.11
N LYS A 1008 -30.97 -20.24 37.04
CA LYS A 1008 -31.98 -19.78 36.08
C LYS A 1008 -31.61 -20.09 34.63
N VAL A 1009 -32.65 -20.25 33.82
CA VAL A 1009 -32.58 -20.19 32.36
C VAL A 1009 -33.68 -19.25 31.88
N ARG A 1010 -33.38 -18.35 30.94
CA ARG A 1010 -34.38 -17.53 30.23
C ARG A 1010 -34.24 -17.74 28.72
N PHE A 1011 -35.36 -17.95 28.05
CA PHE A 1011 -35.47 -18.02 26.59
C PHE A 1011 -36.16 -16.76 26.07
N THR A 1012 -35.80 -16.32 24.87
CA THR A 1012 -36.43 -15.24 24.10
C THR A 1012 -36.70 -15.71 22.68
N LEU A 1013 -37.85 -15.32 22.14
CA LEU A 1013 -38.23 -15.44 20.74
C LEU A 1013 -38.91 -14.13 20.30
N ASP A 1014 -38.67 -13.74 19.05
CA ASP A 1014 -39.34 -12.66 18.36
C ASP A 1014 -40.67 -13.13 17.71
N ASP A 1015 -41.78 -12.47 18.06
CA ASP A 1015 -43.12 -12.65 17.47
C ASP A 1015 -43.38 -11.51 16.46
N GLN A 1016 -44.18 -11.77 15.42
CA GLN A 1016 -44.37 -10.82 14.31
C GLN A 1016 -45.30 -9.65 14.65
N ASN A 1017 -44.89 -8.80 15.59
CA ASN A 1017 -45.18 -7.36 15.74
C ASN A 1017 -44.51 -6.85 17.05
N GLU A 1018 -43.18 -6.71 17.06
CA GLU A 1018 -42.37 -6.01 18.10
C GLU A 1018 -42.38 -6.60 19.55
N ASP A 1019 -43.24 -7.56 19.88
CA ASP A 1019 -43.38 -8.13 21.23
C ASP A 1019 -42.37 -9.28 21.52
N ILE A 1020 -41.23 -8.93 22.13
CA ILE A 1020 -40.26 -9.89 22.67
C ILE A 1020 -40.91 -10.76 23.76
N THR A 1021 -41.14 -12.04 23.46
CA THR A 1021 -41.71 -12.97 24.45
C THR A 1021 -40.61 -13.78 25.14
N SER A 1022 -40.40 -13.53 26.45
CA SER A 1022 -39.39 -14.22 27.25
C SER A 1022 -39.97 -15.12 28.36
N VAL A 1023 -39.32 -16.25 28.61
CA VAL A 1023 -39.74 -17.26 29.61
C VAL A 1023 -38.57 -17.62 30.51
N THR A 1024 -38.67 -17.28 31.80
CA THR A 1024 -37.66 -17.59 32.82
C THR A 1024 -38.10 -18.79 33.67
N GLN A 1025 -37.20 -19.74 33.92
CA GLN A 1025 -37.44 -20.89 34.80
C GLN A 1025 -36.26 -21.17 35.73
N THR A 1026 -36.56 -21.69 36.93
CA THR A 1026 -35.54 -22.10 37.91
C THR A 1026 -35.14 -23.55 37.69
N ILE A 1027 -33.83 -23.80 37.66
CA ILE A 1027 -33.22 -25.13 37.50
C ILE A 1027 -32.75 -25.70 38.85
N ALA A 1028 -32.45 -27.00 38.88
CA ALA A 1028 -31.94 -27.66 40.09
C ALA A 1028 -30.39 -27.61 40.13
N ALA A 1029 -29.82 -27.07 41.20
CA ALA A 1029 -28.38 -26.90 41.40
C ALA A 1029 -27.60 -28.22 41.35
N ASN A 1030 -26.56 -28.32 40.51
CA ASN A 1030 -25.55 -29.39 40.55
C ASN A 1030 -24.35 -29.09 39.66
N THR A 1031 -23.16 -29.48 40.12
CA THR A 1031 -21.86 -29.08 39.58
C THR A 1031 -21.42 -29.94 38.37
N SER A 1032 -21.85 -29.59 37.15
CA SER A 1032 -21.40 -30.28 35.92
C SER A 1032 -21.55 -29.40 34.67
N SER A 1033 -20.59 -29.53 33.75
CA SER A 1033 -20.49 -28.76 32.50
C SER A 1033 -21.70 -28.90 31.56
N LEU A 1034 -21.89 -27.88 30.73
CA LEU A 1034 -23.10 -27.64 29.94
C LEU A 1034 -22.86 -27.78 28.44
N ILE A 1035 -23.79 -28.42 27.74
CA ILE A 1035 -23.57 -28.97 26.40
C ILE A 1035 -24.54 -28.33 25.41
N ILE A 1036 -24.00 -27.74 24.33
CA ILE A 1036 -24.75 -27.06 23.26
C ILE A 1036 -24.53 -27.81 21.94
N GLY A 1037 -25.59 -28.33 21.32
CA GLY A 1037 -25.51 -28.93 19.98
C GLY A 1037 -26.66 -29.88 19.61
N ALA A 1038 -26.77 -30.19 18.32
CA ALA A 1038 -27.73 -31.18 17.81
C ALA A 1038 -27.17 -32.61 17.92
N HIS A 1039 -27.92 -33.53 18.52
CA HIS A 1039 -27.47 -34.90 18.76
C HIS A 1039 -28.42 -35.94 18.13
N HIS A 1040 -27.87 -36.92 17.41
CA HIS A 1040 -28.59 -38.08 16.91
C HIS A 1040 -28.39 -39.29 17.83
N VAL A 1041 -29.46 -39.79 18.42
CA VAL A 1041 -29.49 -41.09 19.12
C VAL A 1041 -30.39 -42.04 18.30
N ALA A 1042 -30.00 -43.30 18.13
CA ALA A 1042 -30.72 -44.28 17.32
C ALA A 1042 -31.54 -45.29 18.17
N SER A 1043 -32.82 -45.47 17.83
CA SER A 1043 -33.80 -46.42 18.42
C SER A 1043 -34.11 -46.28 19.93
N GLY A 1044 -35.30 -45.79 20.27
CA GLY A 1044 -35.69 -45.49 21.68
C GLY A 1044 -34.90 -44.29 22.21
N SER A 1045 -34.92 -43.21 21.43
CA SER A 1045 -33.76 -42.33 21.26
C SER A 1045 -34.12 -41.21 20.28
N ILE A 1046 -33.68 -39.98 20.55
CA ILE A 1046 -34.08 -38.77 19.80
C ILE A 1046 -33.08 -38.45 18.67
N GLY A 1047 -33.60 -38.14 17.48
CA GLY A 1047 -32.80 -37.59 16.37
C GLY A 1047 -33.64 -36.88 15.33
N SER A 1048 -33.35 -35.60 15.10
CA SER A 1048 -33.66 -34.81 13.89
C SER A 1048 -32.73 -33.60 13.93
N TYR A 1049 -32.02 -33.33 12.84
CA TYR A 1049 -31.10 -32.20 12.73
C TYR A 1049 -31.87 -30.88 12.67
N PHE A 1050 -31.21 -29.76 12.98
CA PHE A 1050 -31.75 -28.45 12.63
C PHE A 1050 -31.61 -28.26 11.12
N ASP A 1051 -32.71 -27.91 10.45
CA ASP A 1051 -32.85 -27.81 8.98
C ASP A 1051 -33.32 -26.40 8.56
N GLY A 1052 -33.15 -25.44 9.47
CA GLY A 1052 -33.39 -24.02 9.26
C GLY A 1052 -32.10 -23.31 8.79
N LYS A 1053 -32.21 -22.26 7.98
CA LYS A 1053 -31.07 -21.37 7.75
C LYS A 1053 -30.77 -20.56 9.01
N ILE A 1054 -29.50 -20.23 9.21
CA ILE A 1054 -28.97 -19.37 10.28
C ILE A 1054 -28.13 -18.28 9.61
N ASP A 1055 -28.32 -17.02 10.01
CA ASP A 1055 -27.63 -15.85 9.43
C ASP A 1055 -26.48 -15.36 10.32
N GLU A 1056 -26.72 -15.33 11.63
CA GLU A 1056 -25.77 -14.90 12.65
C GLU A 1056 -25.87 -15.79 13.90
N LEU A 1057 -24.74 -15.95 14.61
CA LEU A 1057 -24.66 -16.60 15.93
C LEU A 1057 -23.65 -15.85 16.82
N ARG A 1058 -24.09 -15.41 18.00
CA ARG A 1058 -23.23 -14.78 19.02
C ARG A 1058 -23.25 -15.55 20.34
N ILE A 1059 -22.14 -15.50 21.09
CA ILE A 1059 -22.04 -16.05 22.44
C ILE A 1059 -21.33 -15.05 23.36
N SER A 1060 -21.97 -14.70 24.48
CA SER A 1060 -21.54 -13.65 25.41
C SER A 1060 -21.36 -14.23 26.83
N ARG A 1061 -20.25 -13.89 27.51
CA ARG A 1061 -19.87 -14.45 28.84
C ARG A 1061 -20.62 -13.83 30.04
N SER A 1062 -21.87 -13.42 29.83
CA SER A 1062 -22.72 -12.81 30.85
C SER A 1062 -24.20 -13.13 30.61
N TRP A 1063 -25.03 -13.01 31.64
CA TRP A 1063 -26.49 -12.97 31.49
C TRP A 1063 -26.90 -11.58 31.01
N LEU A 1064 -27.41 -11.49 29.79
CA LEU A 1064 -27.96 -10.26 29.22
C LEU A 1064 -29.44 -10.14 29.61
N GLU A 1065 -29.91 -8.99 30.09
CA GLU A 1065 -31.37 -8.77 30.25
C GLU A 1065 -32.04 -8.54 28.88
N ASP A 1066 -33.38 -8.55 28.81
CA ASP A 1066 -34.12 -8.67 27.53
C ASP A 1066 -33.77 -7.56 26.51
N GLY A 1067 -33.45 -6.34 26.97
CA GLY A 1067 -32.99 -5.24 26.12
C GLY A 1067 -31.49 -5.23 25.80
N GLN A 1068 -30.67 -6.04 26.48
CA GLN A 1068 -29.25 -6.18 26.15
C GLN A 1068 -28.99 -7.23 25.05
N LEU A 1069 -30.06 -7.86 24.56
CA LEU A 1069 -30.06 -8.70 23.37
C LEU A 1069 -30.10 -7.83 22.10
N LEU A 1070 -29.80 -8.43 20.95
CA LEU A 1070 -30.00 -7.82 19.64
C LEU A 1070 -31.45 -7.41 19.35
N ASN A 1071 -31.78 -6.13 19.55
CA ASN A 1071 -32.86 -5.45 18.82
C ASN A 1071 -32.35 -5.04 17.42
N ALA A 1072 -32.15 -6.01 16.52
CA ALA A 1072 -31.68 -5.74 15.17
C ALA A 1072 -32.85 -5.59 14.17
N PRO A 1073 -32.92 -4.47 13.41
CA PRO A 1073 -33.82 -4.38 12.26
C PRO A 1073 -33.33 -5.29 11.12
N GLY A 1074 -34.24 -5.68 10.21
CA GLY A 1074 -33.91 -6.53 9.07
C GLY A 1074 -32.95 -5.86 8.06
N PRO A 1075 -32.37 -6.62 7.10
CA PRO A 1075 -31.12 -6.25 6.40
C PRO A 1075 -31.10 -4.99 5.51
N THR A 1076 -32.21 -4.23 5.40
CA THR A 1076 -32.28 -2.97 4.65
C THR A 1076 -33.22 -1.98 5.34
N GLY A 1077 -32.74 -0.78 5.68
CA GLY A 1077 -33.50 0.21 6.48
C GLY A 1077 -34.63 0.96 5.74
N PHE A 1078 -34.85 0.69 4.46
CA PHE A 1078 -35.84 1.37 3.63
C PHE A 1078 -36.34 0.50 2.46
N LYS A 1079 -37.37 0.97 1.76
CA LYS A 1079 -38.00 0.27 0.63
C LYS A 1079 -38.29 1.22 -0.53
N ILE A 1080 -37.64 0.97 -1.67
CA ILE A 1080 -37.99 1.62 -2.95
C ILE A 1080 -39.42 1.20 -3.32
N THR A 1081 -40.25 2.18 -3.70
CA THR A 1081 -41.71 1.97 -3.85
C THR A 1081 -42.24 2.38 -5.22
N GLU A 1082 -41.91 3.58 -5.73
CA GLU A 1082 -42.26 3.99 -7.11
C GLU A 1082 -41.16 4.85 -7.77
N VAL A 1083 -41.10 4.78 -9.10
CA VAL A 1083 -40.23 5.60 -9.97
C VAL A 1083 -41.11 6.22 -11.05
N HIS A 1084 -41.05 7.55 -11.21
CA HIS A 1084 -41.88 8.30 -12.14
C HIS A 1084 -41.00 9.10 -13.13
N PRO A 1085 -41.01 8.75 -14.44
CA PRO A 1085 -40.39 9.57 -15.47
C PRO A 1085 -41.26 10.81 -15.74
N THR A 1086 -40.94 11.91 -15.07
CA THR A 1086 -41.53 13.23 -15.31
C THR A 1086 -41.09 13.75 -16.68
N GLY A 1087 -42.03 13.93 -17.61
CA GLY A 1087 -41.74 14.07 -19.06
C GLY A 1087 -41.02 15.34 -19.53
N ASP A 1088 -40.51 16.18 -18.62
CA ASP A 1088 -39.81 17.43 -18.89
C ASP A 1088 -38.44 17.42 -18.19
N GLU A 1089 -37.39 16.94 -18.88
CA GLU A 1089 -35.95 17.05 -18.56
C GLU A 1089 -35.48 16.61 -17.13
N SER A 1090 -36.29 15.86 -16.37
CA SER A 1090 -35.90 15.33 -15.04
C SER A 1090 -36.60 14.01 -14.70
N SER A 1091 -36.06 13.20 -13.79
CA SER A 1091 -36.72 11.99 -13.24
C SER A 1091 -36.97 12.11 -11.74
N GLN A 1092 -38.01 11.44 -11.22
CA GLN A 1092 -38.32 11.41 -9.79
C GLN A 1092 -38.40 9.98 -9.23
N VAL A 1093 -37.81 9.77 -8.05
CA VAL A 1093 -37.84 8.50 -7.31
C VAL A 1093 -38.42 8.74 -5.92
N THR A 1094 -39.37 7.91 -5.51
CA THR A 1094 -39.95 7.96 -4.16
C THR A 1094 -39.40 6.79 -3.32
N LEU A 1095 -38.71 7.16 -2.24
CA LEU A 1095 -38.17 6.25 -1.23
C LEU A 1095 -39.13 6.25 -0.03
N THR A 1096 -39.59 5.07 0.40
CA THR A 1096 -40.39 4.91 1.62
C THR A 1096 -39.53 4.25 2.69
N PHE A 1097 -39.44 4.86 3.86
CA PHE A 1097 -38.55 4.39 4.92
C PHE A 1097 -39.30 3.49 5.89
N ASN A 1098 -38.70 2.33 6.19
CA ASN A 1098 -39.23 1.37 7.16
C ASN A 1098 -38.52 1.48 8.53
N SER A 1099 -37.58 2.44 8.65
CA SER A 1099 -36.82 2.73 9.86
C SER A 1099 -37.67 3.39 10.93
N ILE A 1100 -37.44 3.01 12.19
CA ILE A 1100 -37.95 3.73 13.38
C ILE A 1100 -37.05 4.90 13.76
N ASP A 1101 -35.78 4.86 13.35
CA ASP A 1101 -34.79 5.89 13.65
C ASP A 1101 -34.96 7.10 12.71
N GLU A 1102 -35.04 8.29 13.29
CA GLU A 1102 -34.80 9.55 12.57
C GLU A 1102 -33.30 9.65 12.24
N ARG A 1103 -32.95 9.45 10.96
CA ARG A 1103 -31.57 9.59 10.47
C ARG A 1103 -31.51 10.59 9.32
N THR A 1104 -30.34 11.20 9.16
CA THR A 1104 -30.02 12.09 8.03
C THR A 1104 -29.43 11.26 6.89
N TYR A 1105 -30.03 11.32 5.70
CA TYR A 1105 -29.60 10.52 4.55
C TYR A 1105 -28.96 11.39 3.46
N ALA A 1106 -27.82 10.92 2.93
CA ALA A 1106 -27.13 11.49 1.78
C ALA A 1106 -27.07 10.44 0.64
N VAL A 1107 -27.33 10.86 -0.61
CA VAL A 1107 -27.44 9.97 -1.77
C VAL A 1107 -26.41 10.37 -2.83
N TYR A 1108 -25.62 9.39 -3.28
CA TYR A 1108 -24.55 9.57 -4.27
C TYR A 1108 -24.80 8.69 -5.51
N GLY A 1109 -24.48 9.22 -6.69
CA GLY A 1109 -24.35 8.45 -7.93
C GLY A 1109 -22.93 7.91 -8.10
N SER A 1110 -22.77 6.82 -8.88
CA SER A 1110 -21.51 6.05 -8.97
C SER A 1110 -20.52 6.49 -10.06
N ASP A 1111 -20.85 7.52 -10.85
CA ASP A 1111 -20.16 7.86 -12.09
C ASP A 1111 -19.68 9.32 -12.07
N ASP A 1112 -18.44 9.58 -12.51
CA ASP A 1112 -17.72 10.84 -12.32
C ASP A 1112 -18.23 12.05 -13.15
N LEU A 1113 -19.41 12.61 -12.82
CA LEU A 1113 -19.76 14.05 -13.02
C LEU A 1113 -21.21 14.41 -12.58
N LEU A 1114 -21.58 14.24 -11.30
CA LEU A 1114 -22.85 14.75 -10.76
C LEU A 1114 -22.67 15.50 -9.43
N HIS A 1115 -22.70 16.83 -9.45
CA HIS A 1115 -22.73 17.69 -8.24
C HIS A 1115 -24.18 17.89 -7.77
N PHE A 1116 -24.55 17.35 -6.60
CA PHE A 1116 -25.80 17.67 -5.92
C PHE A 1116 -25.60 17.91 -4.42
N THR A 1117 -26.53 18.66 -3.82
CA THR A 1117 -26.44 19.11 -2.41
C THR A 1117 -27.84 19.32 -1.84
N GLU A 1118 -28.56 18.22 -1.59
CA GLU A 1118 -29.81 18.25 -0.85
C GLU A 1118 -29.83 17.10 0.16
N VAL A 1119 -30.35 17.38 1.36
CA VAL A 1119 -30.31 16.48 2.53
C VAL A 1119 -31.75 16.27 2.99
N ALA A 1120 -32.18 15.02 3.05
CA ALA A 1120 -33.53 14.66 3.48
C ALA A 1120 -33.53 14.18 4.94
N THR A 1121 -34.19 14.94 5.82
CA THR A 1121 -34.60 14.50 7.16
C THR A 1121 -35.91 13.72 7.05
N VAL A 1122 -36.04 12.63 7.81
CA VAL A 1122 -37.15 11.66 7.67
C VAL A 1122 -37.89 11.51 9.00
N GLU A 1123 -39.11 12.06 9.07
CA GLU A 1123 -39.98 11.99 10.26
C GLU A 1123 -40.70 10.62 10.37
N GLY A 1124 -39.96 9.60 10.80
CA GLY A 1124 -40.50 8.33 11.30
C GLY A 1124 -41.01 7.29 10.28
N VAL A 1125 -41.46 6.14 10.81
CA VAL A 1125 -41.82 4.92 10.06
C VAL A 1125 -42.92 5.16 9.02
N GLY A 1126 -42.70 4.69 7.79
CA GLY A 1126 -43.68 4.74 6.70
C GLY A 1126 -43.81 6.11 6.04
N SER A 1127 -43.00 7.08 6.44
CA SER A 1127 -42.84 8.33 5.69
C SER A 1127 -42.10 8.08 4.37
N SER A 1128 -42.36 8.95 3.39
CA SER A 1128 -41.81 8.83 2.04
C SER A 1128 -41.24 10.16 1.56
N THR A 1129 -39.99 10.16 1.09
CA THR A 1129 -39.38 11.33 0.44
C THR A 1129 -39.26 11.11 -1.06
N THR A 1130 -39.34 12.19 -1.84
CA THR A 1130 -39.20 12.14 -3.31
C THR A 1130 -37.99 12.96 -3.73
N ILE A 1131 -36.99 12.29 -4.29
CA ILE A 1131 -35.76 12.91 -4.78
C ILE A 1131 -35.90 13.13 -6.28
N SER A 1132 -35.52 14.33 -6.76
CA SER A 1132 -35.54 14.70 -8.17
C SER A 1132 -34.12 14.67 -8.75
N PHE A 1133 -33.99 14.24 -10.00
CA PHE A 1133 -32.71 14.12 -10.70
C PHE A 1133 -32.75 14.93 -12.00
N ASP A 1134 -31.78 15.83 -12.19
CA ASP A 1134 -31.66 16.69 -13.39
C ASP A 1134 -31.21 15.94 -14.66
N ASP A 1135 -30.80 14.67 -14.54
CA ASP A 1135 -30.67 13.75 -15.68
C ASP A 1135 -31.79 12.70 -15.60
N PRO A 1136 -32.75 12.68 -16.55
CA PRO A 1136 -33.83 11.69 -16.54
C PRO A 1136 -33.34 10.25 -16.73
N ASP A 1137 -32.14 10.06 -17.30
CA ASP A 1137 -31.54 8.77 -17.64
C ASP A 1137 -30.73 8.16 -16.46
N ALA A 1138 -30.33 8.98 -15.47
CA ALA A 1138 -29.46 8.56 -14.35
C ALA A 1138 -30.10 7.48 -13.47
N VAL A 1139 -31.41 7.54 -13.25
CA VAL A 1139 -32.18 6.56 -12.47
C VAL A 1139 -32.16 5.16 -13.11
N GLY A 1140 -31.94 5.07 -14.44
CA GLY A 1140 -31.78 3.80 -15.15
C GLY A 1140 -30.36 3.21 -15.12
N LYS A 1141 -29.37 3.98 -14.63
CA LYS A 1141 -27.94 3.62 -14.67
C LYS A 1141 -27.37 3.39 -13.27
N SER A 1142 -27.75 4.20 -12.27
CA SER A 1142 -27.30 4.00 -10.89
C SER A 1142 -27.79 2.66 -10.32
N ARG A 1143 -26.87 1.89 -9.76
CA ARG A 1143 -27.13 0.57 -9.15
C ARG A 1143 -26.77 0.49 -7.66
N ARG A 1144 -26.37 1.61 -7.04
CA ARG A 1144 -25.91 1.68 -5.65
C ARG A 1144 -26.55 2.86 -4.93
N PHE A 1145 -26.89 2.64 -3.66
CA PHE A 1145 -27.35 3.66 -2.72
C PHE A 1145 -26.60 3.42 -1.41
N TYR A 1146 -26.26 4.49 -0.69
CA TYR A 1146 -25.40 4.43 0.49
C TYR A 1146 -26.14 4.96 1.72
N THR A 1147 -25.72 4.51 2.90
CA THR A 1147 -26.08 5.09 4.20
C THR A 1147 -24.81 5.38 4.96
N ILE A 1148 -24.61 6.64 5.36
CA ILE A 1148 -23.54 7.03 6.27
C ILE A 1148 -24.10 6.96 7.69
N ALA A 1149 -23.39 6.28 8.58
CA ALA A 1149 -23.47 6.50 10.02
C ALA A 1149 -22.18 7.22 10.43
N GLU A 1150 -22.23 8.01 11.50
CA GLU A 1150 -21.08 8.77 12.00
C GLU A 1150 -19.91 7.81 12.32
N LYS A 1151 -18.66 8.09 11.95
CA LYS A 1151 -18.07 9.38 11.56
C LYS A 1151 -17.09 9.21 10.38
#